data_AF-A0ABD5QR65-F1
#
_entry.id   AF-A0ABD5QR65-F1
#
_cell.length_a   1.000
_cell.length_b   1.000
_cell.length_c   1.000
_cell.angle_alpha   90.00
_cell.angle_beta   90.00
_cell.angle_gamma   90.00
#
_symmetry.space_group_name_H-M   'P 1'
#
loop_
_entity.id
_entity.type
_entity.pdbx_description
1 polymer ?
#
loop_
_entity_poly.entity_id
_entity_poly.type
_entity_poly.pdbx_seq_one_letter_code
_entity_poly.pdbx_strand_id
1 'polypeptide(L)'
;MTPPSGRTAVAVVVSVALLVAAGSFAGVAAETATTDTASVDRPDAPSALSVEASGGDAGGGDAIRQAGGQVRGEPDLETYLSQPTVPTGGESTITVDLLNTGEMDIGSDLDPRVTTARSLRLEAEAEDEDDPIEVTTGEVAVGDVPTGTPTSVPIDVAVPDDAADGEYELDVTVRYRYTRTIVPNGSNHYDSSRTEEFDVTVVVDDGARFAIVDADTDAQVGGTGTVNATLRNVGDETARDAVVTGSASGSGVALGANGPPDVFVGDWEPGENRTVAFDSSVASDFVGGTYVLRSNVEYRDGDGAEVTSPSSRVGVTPTPEQRFAVDGVAGSLEVGHSGNVTGTVANDGPLSVDDAVLVAESTSPGVTFPESRYALPDLEPGESTDFAFDADVTPEADSGPRQVRFTVEHGSGDRTATDESTARIEVGPGQSFAVDGVDSTLEVGYAGSIDGTLTNDGPRTVDEAVIVAEPQSTRVTLGENRYALPELAPGESTDFSFDADVSGQADPGPRQVRFTVEYAGDDATLTDESTARIEVAPRRPEFAIEADDPTIPAGETRRITFEITNQRPETLSSINAGLYADDPISTVEDEAFVDELEPGDSTEIWFEVSAAGSAGARTYPVELDFRYDDERGNDRISDVTQYPVDVSEPVDDGGGPSIATIVLGVLVLVVLVGGAVWYRGRQ
;
A
#
# COMPACT_ATOMS: atom_id res chain seq x y z
N MET A 1 21.50 13.82 40.25
CA MET A 1 22.46 12.69 40.26
C MET A 1 22.07 11.78 39.10
N THR A 2 22.94 11.70 38.08
CA THR A 2 23.19 10.57 37.13
C THR A 2 22.02 9.76 36.54
N PRO A 3 22.09 9.32 35.26
CA PRO A 3 22.26 10.06 33.99
C PRO A 3 21.12 9.75 32.97
N PRO A 4 21.12 10.34 31.75
CA PRO A 4 20.15 10.01 30.70
C PRO A 4 20.72 9.02 29.65
N SER A 5 19.93 8.00 29.31
CA SER A 5 20.02 7.14 28.12
C SER A 5 19.05 7.68 27.06
N GLY A 6 19.29 7.74 25.76
CA GLY A 6 20.38 7.38 24.86
C GLY A 6 19.77 7.43 23.45
N ARG A 7 20.18 8.39 22.62
CA ARG A 7 19.69 8.58 21.24
C ARG A 7 20.39 7.61 20.30
N THR A 8 19.64 6.86 19.51
CA THR A 8 20.19 5.97 18.47
C THR A 8 20.26 6.73 17.14
N ALA A 9 21.46 7.16 16.77
CA ALA A 9 21.79 7.60 15.42
C ALA A 9 22.46 6.42 14.70
N VAL A 10 21.94 6.01 13.55
CA VAL A 10 22.54 4.97 12.71
C VAL A 10 23.54 5.65 11.79
N ALA A 11 24.82 5.53 12.13
CA ALA A 11 25.96 5.86 11.27
C ALA A 11 26.45 4.57 10.59
N VAL A 12 26.45 4.55 9.26
CA VAL A 12 27.01 3.47 8.46
C VAL A 12 28.54 3.61 8.46
N VAL A 13 29.22 2.67 9.11
CA VAL A 13 30.69 2.51 9.08
C VAL A 13 31.01 1.36 8.13
N VAL A 14 31.68 1.67 7.03
CA VAL A 14 32.29 0.70 6.12
C VAL A 14 33.45 0.03 6.84
N SER A 15 33.31 -1.27 7.11
CA SER A 15 34.38 -2.12 7.67
C SER A 15 34.79 -3.13 6.61
N VAL A 16 35.98 -2.93 6.04
CA VAL A 16 36.69 -3.90 5.20
C VAL A 16 37.22 -5.02 6.09
N ALA A 17 36.75 -6.24 5.88
CA ALA A 17 37.29 -7.45 6.51
C ALA A 17 37.84 -8.38 5.42
N LEU A 18 39.17 -8.33 5.25
CA LEU A 18 39.98 -9.33 4.57
C LEU A 18 39.83 -10.69 5.25
N LEU A 19 39.55 -11.74 4.49
CA LEU A 19 39.64 -13.13 4.94
C LEU A 19 40.77 -13.81 4.18
N VAL A 20 41.93 -13.85 4.85
CA VAL A 20 43.15 -14.55 4.45
C VAL A 20 43.06 -15.99 4.97
N ALA A 21 43.06 -16.96 4.06
CA ALA A 21 43.39 -18.36 4.37
C ALA A 21 44.75 -18.66 3.71
N ALA A 22 45.77 -18.85 4.56
CA ALA A 22 47.13 -19.14 4.16
C ALA A 22 47.57 -20.52 4.65
N GLY A 23 48.39 -21.17 3.84
CA GLY A 23 49.30 -22.26 4.22
C GLY A 23 48.93 -23.59 3.57
N SER A 24 49.77 -24.26 2.80
CA SER A 24 51.20 -24.10 2.54
C SER A 24 51.54 -24.90 1.28
N PHE A 25 52.56 -24.50 0.51
CA PHE A 25 53.74 -25.33 0.19
C PHE A 25 54.74 -24.49 -0.61
N ALA A 26 56.01 -24.61 -0.20
CA ALA A 26 57.12 -23.80 -0.65
C ALA A 26 57.63 -24.23 -2.03
N GLY A 27 58.23 -23.28 -2.75
CA GLY A 27 58.74 -23.49 -4.10
C GLY A 27 60.10 -24.19 -4.16
N VAL A 28 60.59 -24.33 -5.39
CA VAL A 28 61.94 -23.98 -5.87
C VAL A 28 61.90 -24.07 -7.41
N ALA A 29 62.78 -23.27 -8.00
CA ALA A 29 62.86 -22.85 -9.38
C ALA A 29 62.98 -23.93 -10.48
N ALA A 30 62.47 -23.51 -11.64
CA ALA A 30 62.84 -23.77 -13.03
C ALA A 30 64.01 -24.71 -13.33
N GLU A 31 63.73 -25.69 -14.19
CA GLU A 31 64.65 -26.17 -15.22
C GLU A 31 63.84 -26.47 -16.51
N THR A 32 64.47 -26.15 -17.64
CA THR A 32 63.96 -26.17 -19.03
C THR A 32 63.56 -27.56 -19.53
N ALA A 33 62.51 -27.65 -20.35
CA ALA A 33 62.27 -28.79 -21.22
C ALA A 33 61.76 -28.34 -22.60
N THR A 34 62.62 -28.55 -23.58
CA THR A 34 62.41 -28.55 -25.02
C THR A 34 61.37 -29.60 -25.44
N THR A 35 60.52 -29.22 -26.40
CA THR A 35 59.58 -30.09 -27.10
C THR A 35 60.32 -30.93 -28.14
N ASP A 36 60.16 -32.25 -28.05
CA ASP A 36 60.67 -33.23 -29.00
C ASP A 36 59.51 -33.70 -29.90
N THR A 37 59.68 -33.59 -31.22
CA THR A 37 58.75 -34.06 -32.25
C THR A 37 58.95 -35.53 -32.57
N ALA A 38 57.84 -36.25 -32.74
CA ALA A 38 57.76 -37.68 -33.03
C ALA A 38 58.24 -38.05 -34.44
N SER A 39 58.87 -39.23 -34.55
CA SER A 39 59.31 -39.89 -35.78
C SER A 39 58.65 -41.27 -35.94
N VAL A 40 58.29 -41.62 -37.18
CA VAL A 40 57.62 -42.87 -37.60
C VAL A 40 58.66 -43.93 -38.06
N ASP A 41 58.43 -45.19 -37.65
CA ASP A 41 58.68 -46.53 -38.30
C ASP A 41 59.52 -46.57 -39.61
N ARG A 42 60.41 -47.52 -39.95
CA ARG A 42 60.87 -48.86 -39.52
C ARG A 42 62.08 -49.26 -40.45
N PRO A 43 62.67 -50.48 -40.49
CA PRO A 43 64.06 -50.74 -40.07
C PRO A 43 65.00 -51.31 -41.15
N ASP A 44 66.21 -51.70 -40.68
CA ASP A 44 67.16 -52.71 -41.16
C ASP A 44 68.53 -52.21 -41.68
N ALA A 45 69.53 -52.43 -40.84
CA ALA A 45 70.95 -52.46 -41.15
C ALA A 45 71.32 -53.83 -41.79
N PRO A 46 72.48 -53.95 -42.45
CA PRO A 46 73.63 -54.40 -41.67
C PRO A 46 74.99 -53.77 -42.03
N SER A 47 75.79 -53.63 -40.97
CA SER A 47 77.22 -53.96 -40.83
C SER A 47 78.28 -53.45 -41.81
N ALA A 48 79.26 -52.79 -41.18
CA ALA A 48 80.55 -52.33 -41.67
C ALA A 48 81.45 -53.41 -42.27
N LEU A 49 82.32 -52.98 -43.18
CA LEU A 49 83.66 -53.54 -43.39
C LEU A 49 84.66 -52.40 -43.65
N SER A 50 85.63 -52.34 -42.75
CA SER A 50 86.88 -51.57 -42.78
C SER A 50 87.86 -52.06 -43.85
N VAL A 51 88.66 -51.16 -44.43
CA VAL A 51 90.02 -51.45 -44.88
C VAL A 51 90.95 -50.24 -44.65
N GLU A 52 92.04 -50.54 -43.92
CA GLU A 52 93.39 -49.94 -43.81
C GLU A 52 93.95 -49.24 -45.07
N ALA A 53 95.03 -48.45 -45.10
CA ALA A 53 95.93 -47.78 -44.16
C ALA A 53 96.94 -46.92 -44.99
N SER A 54 97.71 -46.08 -44.29
CA SER A 54 99.11 -45.70 -44.59
C SER A 54 99.42 -44.65 -45.68
N GLY A 55 99.70 -43.42 -45.22
CA GLY A 55 101.06 -42.84 -45.15
C GLY A 55 101.92 -42.69 -46.41
N GLY A 56 102.31 -41.45 -46.71
CA GLY A 56 103.41 -41.09 -47.63
C GLY A 56 103.78 -39.61 -47.56
N ASP A 57 104.99 -39.34 -47.08
CA ASP A 57 105.62 -38.04 -46.84
C ASP A 57 106.25 -37.40 -48.10
N ALA A 58 106.40 -36.07 -48.03
CA ALA A 58 107.34 -35.15 -48.70
C ALA A 58 107.58 -35.20 -50.23
N GLY A 59 107.50 -34.01 -50.84
CA GLY A 59 108.23 -33.69 -52.08
C GLY A 59 107.74 -32.43 -52.76
N GLY A 60 108.53 -31.35 -52.67
CA GLY A 60 108.22 -30.04 -53.27
C GLY A 60 108.01 -30.07 -54.79
N GLY A 61 107.18 -29.14 -55.25
CA GLY A 61 106.91 -28.90 -56.67
C GLY A 61 106.24 -27.54 -56.83
N ASP A 62 106.89 -26.70 -57.63
CA ASP A 62 106.64 -25.30 -57.91
C ASP A 62 105.37 -25.06 -58.75
N ALA A 63 104.83 -23.83 -58.67
CA ALA A 63 103.79 -23.21 -59.53
C ALA A 63 102.42 -23.94 -59.61
N ILE A 64 101.27 -23.26 -59.50
CA ILE A 64 100.81 -22.13 -60.30
C ILE A 64 99.98 -21.17 -59.44
N ARG A 65 100.31 -19.89 -59.51
CA ARG A 65 99.41 -18.79 -59.12
C ARG A 65 98.16 -18.89 -60.00
N GLN A 66 97.01 -19.26 -59.45
CA GLN A 66 95.78 -18.69 -59.97
C GLN A 66 95.69 -17.28 -59.40
N ALA A 67 96.06 -16.30 -60.22
CA ALA A 67 95.69 -14.92 -60.00
C ALA A 67 94.18 -14.90 -59.80
N GLY A 68 93.70 -14.25 -58.74
CA GLY A 68 92.28 -13.97 -58.61
C GLY A 68 91.80 -13.36 -59.92
N GLY A 69 90.72 -13.90 -60.48
CA GLY A 69 90.00 -13.22 -61.54
C GLY A 69 89.40 -11.94 -60.96
N GLN A 70 89.30 -10.90 -61.79
CA GLN A 70 88.39 -9.81 -61.52
C GLN A 70 86.99 -10.40 -61.29
N VAL A 71 86.37 -10.10 -60.15
CA VAL A 71 84.99 -10.51 -59.86
C VAL A 71 84.09 -9.30 -60.07
N ARG A 72 83.02 -9.50 -60.85
CA ARG A 72 82.03 -8.46 -61.16
C ARG A 72 80.64 -9.07 -61.07
N GLY A 73 79.77 -8.37 -60.37
CA GLY A 73 78.37 -8.73 -60.23
C GLY A 73 77.59 -7.57 -59.63
N GLU A 74 76.32 -7.79 -59.43
CA GLU A 74 75.39 -6.83 -58.86
C GLU A 74 74.26 -7.54 -58.11
N PRO A 75 73.66 -6.87 -57.11
CA PRO A 75 72.37 -7.28 -56.58
C PRO A 75 71.31 -7.25 -57.67
N ASP A 76 70.39 -8.20 -57.61
CA ASP A 76 69.19 -8.28 -58.44
C ASP A 76 68.04 -8.50 -57.47
N LEU A 77 67.21 -7.48 -57.28
CA LEU A 77 66.17 -7.44 -56.25
C LEU A 77 64.80 -7.69 -56.88
N GLU A 78 63.99 -8.49 -56.21
CA GLU A 78 62.58 -8.70 -56.50
C GLU A 78 61.77 -8.38 -55.24
N THR A 79 60.60 -7.78 -55.40
CA THR A 79 59.67 -7.46 -54.31
C THR A 79 58.34 -8.15 -54.49
N TYR A 80 57.72 -8.56 -53.38
CA TYR A 80 56.35 -9.06 -53.36
C TYR A 80 55.70 -8.82 -52.00
N LEU A 81 54.37 -8.85 -51.95
CA LEU A 81 53.63 -8.76 -50.70
C LEU A 81 53.27 -10.15 -50.19
N SER A 82 53.57 -10.42 -48.91
CA SER A 82 53.11 -11.65 -48.24
C SER A 82 51.61 -11.65 -47.97
N GLN A 83 51.04 -10.47 -47.69
CA GLN A 83 49.62 -10.25 -47.40
C GLN A 83 49.18 -8.96 -48.10
N PRO A 84 48.65 -9.05 -49.34
CA PRO A 84 48.28 -7.88 -50.11
C PRO A 84 46.94 -7.26 -49.68
N THR A 85 46.11 -7.98 -48.91
CA THR A 85 44.75 -7.54 -48.58
C THR A 85 44.70 -6.66 -47.33
N VAL A 86 44.04 -5.50 -47.42
CA VAL A 86 43.81 -4.58 -46.30
C VAL A 86 42.33 -4.14 -46.24
N PRO A 87 41.73 -4.05 -45.03
CA PRO A 87 40.38 -3.51 -44.85
C PRO A 87 40.36 -1.98 -44.98
N THR A 88 39.16 -1.42 -45.15
CA THR A 88 38.92 0.02 -45.12
C THR A 88 38.76 0.55 -43.69
N GLY A 89 38.87 1.87 -43.51
CA GLY A 89 38.50 2.52 -42.24
C GLY A 89 39.55 2.47 -41.12
N GLY A 90 40.82 2.29 -41.46
CA GLY A 90 41.89 2.24 -40.46
C GLY A 90 43.31 2.12 -41.01
N GLU A 91 44.27 2.03 -40.08
CA GLU A 91 45.67 1.73 -40.39
C GLU A 91 45.89 0.22 -40.38
N SER A 92 46.51 -0.29 -41.45
CA SER A 92 46.88 -1.69 -41.64
C SER A 92 48.36 -1.81 -41.95
N THR A 93 49.01 -2.88 -41.50
CA THR A 93 50.42 -3.15 -41.82
C THR A 93 50.51 -4.20 -42.92
N ILE A 94 51.06 -3.83 -44.07
CA ILE A 94 51.46 -4.77 -45.13
C ILE A 94 52.94 -5.13 -44.98
N THR A 95 53.33 -6.28 -45.50
CA THR A 95 54.73 -6.74 -45.46
C THR A 95 55.29 -6.88 -46.87
N VAL A 96 56.27 -6.03 -47.19
CA VAL A 96 57.05 -6.09 -48.43
C VAL A 96 58.24 -7.02 -48.22
N ASP A 97 58.30 -8.12 -48.95
CA ASP A 97 59.42 -9.05 -48.93
C ASP A 97 60.39 -8.74 -50.07
N LEU A 98 61.66 -8.47 -49.72
CA LEU A 98 62.73 -8.24 -50.68
C LEU A 98 63.56 -9.50 -50.84
N LEU A 99 63.56 -10.08 -52.05
CA LEU A 99 64.41 -11.20 -52.41
C LEU A 99 65.56 -10.71 -53.29
N ASN A 100 66.80 -10.92 -52.85
CA ASN A 100 67.98 -10.69 -53.68
C ASN A 100 68.42 -12.00 -54.34
N THR A 101 68.32 -12.10 -55.65
CA THR A 101 68.77 -13.27 -56.44
C THR A 101 70.25 -13.14 -56.82
N GLY A 102 70.71 -11.91 -57.06
CA GLY A 102 72.08 -11.55 -57.41
C GLY A 102 72.51 -12.03 -58.80
N GLU A 103 73.14 -11.16 -59.58
CA GLU A 103 73.64 -11.47 -60.92
C GLU A 103 75.16 -11.29 -61.02
N MET A 104 75.83 -12.16 -61.80
CA MET A 104 77.28 -12.13 -61.99
C MET A 104 77.63 -11.82 -63.45
N ASP A 105 78.28 -10.67 -63.67
CA ASP A 105 78.85 -10.29 -64.97
C ASP A 105 80.14 -11.07 -65.29
N ILE A 106 80.99 -11.27 -64.27
CA ILE A 106 82.30 -11.93 -64.37
C ILE A 106 82.54 -12.75 -63.10
N GLY A 107 82.48 -14.07 -63.24
CA GLY A 107 82.62 -15.06 -62.17
C GLY A 107 81.76 -16.28 -62.49
N SER A 108 82.09 -17.46 -61.95
CA SER A 108 81.28 -18.68 -62.14
C SER A 108 80.24 -18.91 -61.05
N ASP A 109 80.48 -18.36 -59.87
CA ASP A 109 79.67 -18.59 -58.67
C ASP A 109 79.25 -17.24 -58.07
N LEU A 110 78.07 -17.20 -57.45
CA LEU A 110 77.59 -16.02 -56.72
C LEU A 110 78.58 -15.65 -55.62
N ASP A 111 79.05 -14.41 -55.63
CA ASP A 111 79.98 -13.88 -54.63
C ASP A 111 79.30 -12.77 -53.81
N PRO A 112 78.99 -13.00 -52.51
CA PRO A 112 78.24 -12.06 -51.69
C PRO A 112 78.94 -10.71 -51.55
N ARG A 113 80.25 -10.63 -51.79
CA ARG A 113 81.00 -9.37 -51.74
C ARG A 113 80.59 -8.38 -52.83
N VAL A 114 80.02 -8.87 -53.94
CA VAL A 114 79.54 -8.04 -55.06
C VAL A 114 78.02 -8.12 -55.26
N THR A 115 77.36 -9.17 -54.78
CA THR A 115 75.90 -9.37 -54.94
C THR A 115 75.06 -8.95 -53.74
N THR A 116 75.65 -8.65 -52.57
CA THR A 116 74.89 -8.11 -51.43
C THR A 116 74.54 -6.63 -51.65
N ALA A 117 73.24 -6.32 -51.57
CA ALA A 117 72.78 -4.94 -51.49
C ALA A 117 73.05 -4.43 -50.06
N ARG A 118 73.95 -3.46 -49.92
CA ARG A 118 74.36 -2.94 -48.60
C ARG A 118 73.68 -1.62 -48.29
N SER A 119 73.41 -1.40 -47.01
CA SER A 119 72.79 -0.17 -46.51
C SER A 119 71.51 0.20 -47.28
N LEU A 120 70.69 -0.80 -47.61
CA LEU A 120 69.43 -0.63 -48.31
C LEU A 120 68.46 0.18 -47.46
N ARG A 121 67.81 1.13 -48.11
CA ARG A 121 66.67 1.89 -47.60
C ARG A 121 65.49 1.68 -48.53
N LEU A 122 64.32 1.50 -47.96
CA LEU A 122 63.08 1.32 -48.68
C LEU A 122 62.14 2.47 -48.29
N GLU A 123 61.50 3.06 -49.28
CA GLU A 123 60.40 4.01 -49.12
C GLU A 123 59.27 3.52 -50.02
N ALA A 124 58.05 3.52 -49.49
CA ALA A 124 56.85 3.14 -50.22
C ALA A 124 55.94 4.35 -50.28
N GLU A 125 55.40 4.65 -51.45
CA GLU A 125 54.48 5.75 -51.69
C GLU A 125 53.31 5.21 -52.55
N ALA A 126 52.16 5.88 -52.53
CA ALA A 126 51.10 5.55 -53.49
C ALA A 126 51.53 5.96 -54.89
N GLU A 127 51.21 5.16 -55.91
CA GLU A 127 51.58 5.47 -57.30
C GLU A 127 50.92 6.78 -57.78
N ASP A 128 49.63 6.98 -57.43
CA ASP A 128 48.86 8.16 -57.80
C ASP A 128 48.45 9.03 -56.59
N GLU A 129 48.53 10.36 -56.72
CA GLU A 129 48.06 11.32 -55.69
C GLU A 129 46.53 11.26 -55.45
N ASP A 130 45.79 10.68 -56.39
CA ASP A 130 44.34 10.49 -56.34
C ASP A 130 43.93 9.14 -55.71
N ASP A 131 44.90 8.26 -55.40
CA ASP A 131 44.62 7.00 -54.73
C ASP A 131 44.16 7.25 -53.28
N PRO A 132 43.11 6.56 -52.81
CA PRO A 132 42.61 6.73 -51.45
C PRO A 132 43.58 6.20 -50.40
N ILE A 133 44.60 5.43 -50.78
CA ILE A 133 45.54 4.78 -49.88
C ILE A 133 46.69 5.73 -49.51
N GLU A 134 46.88 5.98 -48.21
CA GLU A 134 48.02 6.77 -47.71
C GLU A 134 49.05 5.88 -47.03
N VAL A 135 50.30 5.88 -47.50
CA VAL A 135 51.39 5.20 -46.80
C VAL A 135 51.86 6.08 -45.64
N THR A 136 51.64 5.63 -44.40
CA THR A 136 52.01 6.40 -43.20
C THR A 136 53.45 6.10 -42.74
N THR A 137 54.04 5.02 -43.27
CA THR A 137 55.44 4.67 -43.02
C THR A 137 56.39 5.43 -43.93
N GLY A 138 57.26 6.25 -43.34
CA GLY A 138 58.36 6.90 -44.07
C GLY A 138 59.53 5.94 -44.37
N GLU A 139 60.65 6.48 -44.87
CA GLU A 139 61.84 5.69 -45.23
C GLU A 139 62.31 4.72 -44.12
N VAL A 140 62.31 3.41 -44.44
CA VAL A 140 62.76 2.32 -43.57
C VAL A 140 64.19 1.90 -43.91
N ALA A 141 65.07 1.89 -42.90
CA ALA A 141 66.44 1.40 -43.04
C ALA A 141 66.50 -0.13 -42.90
N VAL A 142 66.50 -0.85 -44.02
CA VAL A 142 66.50 -2.32 -44.09
C VAL A 142 67.88 -2.93 -43.77
N GLY A 143 68.97 -2.26 -44.17
CA GLY A 143 70.34 -2.71 -43.90
C GLY A 143 70.94 -3.54 -45.03
N ASP A 144 71.68 -4.60 -44.71
CA ASP A 144 72.35 -5.43 -45.72
C ASP A 144 71.43 -6.60 -46.12
N VAL A 145 71.09 -6.68 -47.41
CA VAL A 145 70.22 -7.73 -47.98
C VAL A 145 71.09 -8.71 -48.81
N PRO A 146 71.49 -9.85 -48.24
CA PRO A 146 72.28 -10.87 -48.93
C PRO A 146 71.43 -11.68 -49.92
N THR A 147 72.08 -12.42 -50.81
CA THR A 147 71.37 -13.27 -51.78
C THR A 147 70.71 -14.48 -51.14
N GLY A 148 69.50 -14.84 -51.60
CA GLY A 148 68.86 -16.14 -51.39
C GLY A 148 67.89 -16.27 -50.21
N THR A 149 67.72 -15.26 -49.36
CA THR A 149 66.67 -15.26 -48.32
C THR A 149 65.89 -13.95 -48.37
N PRO A 150 64.54 -14.01 -48.47
CA PRO A 150 63.70 -12.81 -48.43
C PRO A 150 63.88 -12.03 -47.13
N THR A 151 63.92 -10.70 -47.23
CA THR A 151 63.94 -9.77 -46.10
C THR A 151 62.61 -9.04 -46.03
N SER A 152 61.84 -9.29 -44.98
CA SER A 152 60.51 -8.71 -44.78
C SER A 152 60.58 -7.32 -44.15
N VAL A 153 59.85 -6.36 -44.71
CA VAL A 153 59.78 -4.97 -44.26
C VAL A 153 58.31 -4.59 -44.03
N PRO A 154 57.90 -4.29 -42.78
CA PRO A 154 56.54 -3.85 -42.48
C PRO A 154 56.33 -2.39 -42.93
N ILE A 155 55.21 -2.14 -43.60
CA ILE A 155 54.78 -0.82 -44.08
C ILE A 155 53.35 -0.59 -43.59
N ASP A 156 53.15 0.44 -42.80
CA ASP A 156 51.84 0.91 -42.34
C ASP A 156 51.19 1.78 -43.42
N VAL A 157 49.92 1.47 -43.67
CA VAL A 157 49.07 2.05 -44.71
C VAL A 157 47.72 2.41 -44.10
N ALA A 158 47.23 3.62 -44.37
CA ALA A 158 45.92 4.10 -43.94
C ALA A 158 44.94 4.08 -45.12
N VAL A 159 43.78 3.44 -44.93
CA VAL A 159 42.72 3.36 -45.94
C VAL A 159 41.46 4.05 -45.39
N PRO A 160 40.90 5.06 -46.07
CA PRO A 160 39.65 5.71 -45.70
C PRO A 160 38.46 4.73 -45.61
N ASP A 161 37.45 5.04 -44.78
CA ASP A 161 36.24 4.22 -44.60
C ASP A 161 35.41 4.06 -45.89
N ASP A 162 35.53 5.02 -46.82
CA ASP A 162 34.78 5.11 -48.07
C ASP A 162 35.60 4.77 -49.32
N ALA A 163 36.81 4.22 -49.14
CA ALA A 163 37.61 3.69 -50.24
C ALA A 163 36.83 2.55 -50.95
N ALA A 164 36.89 2.53 -52.28
CA ALA A 164 36.25 1.48 -53.06
C ALA A 164 37.07 0.19 -52.98
N ASP A 165 36.40 -0.96 -52.90
CA ASP A 165 37.07 -2.25 -53.01
C ASP A 165 37.77 -2.35 -54.38
N GLY A 166 39.01 -2.81 -54.40
CA GLY A 166 39.83 -2.82 -55.62
C GLY A 166 41.32 -3.03 -55.39
N GLU A 167 42.04 -3.11 -56.50
CA GLU A 167 43.50 -3.19 -56.56
C GLU A 167 44.08 -1.78 -56.68
N TYR A 168 45.08 -1.48 -55.84
CA TYR A 168 45.79 -0.21 -55.80
C TYR A 168 47.29 -0.47 -55.84
N GLU A 169 48.04 0.37 -56.51
CA GLU A 169 49.47 0.18 -56.75
C GLU A 169 50.31 1.07 -55.82
N LEU A 170 51.30 0.47 -55.17
CA LEU A 170 52.29 1.18 -54.36
C LEU A 170 53.65 1.14 -55.03
N ASP A 171 54.26 2.30 -55.17
CA ASP A 171 55.62 2.49 -55.64
C ASP A 171 56.62 2.23 -54.50
N VAL A 172 57.34 1.12 -54.58
CA VAL A 172 58.39 0.76 -53.63
C VAL A 172 59.74 1.17 -54.21
N THR A 173 60.28 2.29 -53.72
CA THR A 173 61.61 2.76 -54.07
C THR A 173 62.66 2.20 -53.12
N VAL A 174 63.58 1.37 -53.62
CA VAL A 174 64.74 0.90 -52.87
C VAL A 174 66.01 1.62 -53.30
N ARG A 175 66.79 2.10 -52.32
CA ARG A 175 68.10 2.73 -52.54
C ARG A 175 69.16 1.94 -51.81
N TYR A 176 70.17 1.44 -52.54
CA TYR A 176 71.23 0.63 -51.95
C TYR A 176 72.60 0.91 -52.55
N ARG A 177 73.65 0.43 -51.87
CA ARG A 177 75.04 0.49 -52.32
C ARG A 177 75.62 -0.91 -52.46
N TYR A 178 76.38 -1.16 -53.51
CA TYR A 178 76.99 -2.47 -53.73
C TYR A 178 78.40 -2.33 -54.31
N THR A 179 79.22 -3.36 -54.13
CA THR A 179 80.55 -3.39 -54.73
C THR A 179 80.43 -3.97 -56.12
N ARG A 180 80.50 -3.16 -57.17
CA ARG A 180 80.33 -3.67 -58.54
C ARG A 180 81.52 -4.51 -58.99
N THR A 181 82.74 -4.22 -58.53
CA THR A 181 83.94 -4.91 -59.02
C THR A 181 85.04 -4.98 -57.98
N ILE A 182 85.62 -6.17 -57.81
CA ILE A 182 86.77 -6.44 -56.94
C ILE A 182 87.97 -6.85 -57.80
N VAL A 183 89.07 -6.10 -57.68
CA VAL A 183 90.32 -6.37 -58.41
C VAL A 183 91.36 -6.96 -57.44
N PRO A 184 91.83 -8.20 -57.63
CA PRO A 184 92.52 -8.97 -56.58
C PRO A 184 93.97 -8.58 -56.26
N ASN A 185 94.54 -7.55 -56.91
CA ASN A 185 95.93 -7.11 -56.68
C ASN A 185 96.09 -5.60 -56.44
N GLY A 186 94.99 -4.86 -56.36
CA GLY A 186 94.97 -3.46 -55.93
C GLY A 186 93.97 -3.32 -54.80
N SER A 187 94.22 -2.46 -53.82
CA SER A 187 93.28 -2.18 -52.72
C SER A 187 91.98 -1.48 -53.19
N ASN A 188 91.70 -1.50 -54.49
CA ASN A 188 90.63 -0.75 -55.15
C ASN A 188 89.44 -1.67 -55.35
N HIS A 189 88.41 -1.47 -54.53
CA HIS A 189 87.03 -1.89 -54.80
C HIS A 189 86.29 -0.70 -55.42
N TYR A 190 85.40 -0.98 -56.36
CA TYR A 190 84.54 0.04 -56.96
C TYR A 190 83.13 -0.14 -56.44
N ASP A 191 82.72 0.76 -55.54
CA ASP A 191 81.35 0.81 -55.06
C ASP A 191 80.46 1.62 -56.02
N SER A 192 79.21 1.20 -56.15
CA SER A 192 78.16 1.90 -56.88
C SER A 192 76.93 2.03 -55.99
N SER A 193 76.12 3.05 -56.23
CA SER A 193 74.76 3.15 -55.72
C SER A 193 73.77 2.84 -56.82
N ARG A 194 72.63 2.25 -56.47
CA ARG A 194 71.51 2.03 -57.37
C ARG A 194 70.21 2.39 -56.66
N THR A 195 69.28 2.91 -57.44
CA THR A 195 67.88 3.11 -57.06
C THR A 195 67.06 2.27 -58.02
N GLU A 196 66.17 1.45 -57.47
CA GLU A 196 65.22 0.62 -58.20
C GLU A 196 63.83 0.93 -57.65
N GLU A 197 62.85 0.94 -58.53
CA GLU A 197 61.44 1.19 -58.24
C GLU A 197 60.70 -0.09 -58.61
N PHE A 198 59.81 -0.53 -57.72
CA PHE A 198 59.02 -1.74 -57.89
C PHE A 198 57.57 -1.46 -57.57
N ASP A 199 56.68 -1.95 -58.41
CA ASP A 199 55.25 -1.83 -58.23
C ASP A 199 54.74 -3.00 -57.40
N VAL A 200 54.03 -2.74 -56.30
CA VAL A 200 53.35 -3.77 -55.52
C VAL A 200 51.86 -3.46 -55.41
N THR A 201 51.02 -4.44 -55.76
CA THR A 201 49.56 -4.29 -55.72
C THR A 201 49.01 -4.64 -54.34
N VAL A 202 48.38 -3.66 -53.69
CA VAL A 202 47.59 -3.83 -52.48
C VAL A 202 46.12 -3.98 -52.87
N VAL A 203 45.45 -4.97 -52.29
CA VAL A 203 44.02 -5.22 -52.50
C VAL A 203 43.26 -4.63 -51.33
N VAL A 204 42.46 -3.61 -51.56
CA VAL A 204 41.50 -3.13 -50.56
C VAL A 204 40.25 -3.99 -50.68
N ASP A 205 39.93 -4.72 -49.63
CA ASP A 205 38.75 -5.56 -49.54
C ASP A 205 38.22 -5.49 -48.09
N ASP A 206 37.03 -4.90 -47.93
CA ASP A 206 36.37 -4.79 -46.62
C ASP A 206 35.35 -5.92 -46.37
N GLY A 207 35.28 -6.89 -47.29
CA GLY A 207 34.34 -7.99 -47.28
C GLY A 207 32.87 -7.57 -47.14
N ALA A 208 32.07 -8.43 -46.52
CA ALA A 208 30.67 -8.13 -46.23
C ALA A 208 30.54 -7.29 -44.94
N ARG A 209 30.03 -6.06 -45.09
CA ARG A 209 29.69 -5.16 -43.98
C ARG A 209 28.20 -5.14 -43.71
N PHE A 210 27.79 -4.99 -42.44
CA PHE A 210 26.38 -4.97 -42.07
C PHE A 210 25.99 -3.72 -41.30
N ALA A 211 24.96 -3.02 -41.77
CA ALA A 211 24.36 -1.89 -41.08
C ALA A 211 22.96 -2.25 -40.57
N ILE A 212 22.61 -1.89 -39.33
CA ILE A 212 21.24 -2.04 -38.84
C ILE A 212 20.45 -0.86 -39.40
N VAL A 213 19.43 -1.14 -40.21
CA VAL A 213 18.60 -0.12 -40.87
C VAL A 213 17.31 0.15 -40.09
N ASP A 214 16.83 -0.83 -39.33
CA ASP A 214 15.64 -0.71 -38.48
C ASP A 214 15.74 -1.65 -37.28
N ALA A 215 15.23 -1.22 -36.13
CA ALA A 215 15.11 -2.08 -34.96
C ALA A 215 13.95 -1.66 -34.06
N ASP A 216 13.07 -2.61 -33.79
CA ASP A 216 11.90 -2.45 -32.93
C ASP A 216 11.83 -3.58 -31.90
N THR A 217 11.04 -3.37 -30.85
CA THR A 217 10.78 -4.41 -29.86
C THR A 217 9.38 -4.32 -29.30
N ASP A 218 8.76 -5.49 -29.09
CA ASP A 218 7.54 -5.63 -28.31
C ASP A 218 7.82 -5.85 -26.81
N ALA A 219 9.09 -5.98 -26.42
CA ALA A 219 9.47 -6.21 -25.03
C ALA A 219 9.08 -5.03 -24.13
N GLN A 220 8.29 -5.34 -23.11
CA GLN A 220 7.82 -4.38 -22.12
C GLN A 220 8.79 -4.27 -20.95
N VAL A 221 8.91 -3.08 -20.35
CA VAL A 221 9.61 -2.90 -19.07
C VAL A 221 8.99 -3.81 -18.00
N GLY A 222 9.81 -4.65 -17.35
CA GLY A 222 9.36 -5.68 -16.41
C GLY A 222 8.90 -6.99 -17.05
N GLY A 223 8.93 -7.09 -18.39
CA GLY A 223 8.44 -8.22 -19.15
C GLY A 223 9.46 -8.86 -20.07
N THR A 224 8.96 -9.73 -20.94
CA THR A 224 9.69 -10.40 -22.03
C THR A 224 9.05 -10.07 -23.35
N GLY A 225 9.82 -10.06 -24.43
CA GLY A 225 9.32 -9.88 -25.79
C GLY A 225 10.41 -10.17 -26.82
N THR A 226 10.21 -9.74 -28.05
CA THR A 226 11.17 -9.95 -29.14
C THR A 226 11.78 -8.61 -29.57
N VAL A 227 13.04 -8.63 -29.99
CA VAL A 227 13.68 -7.51 -30.68
C VAL A 227 13.85 -7.91 -32.13
N ASN A 228 13.18 -7.22 -33.04
CA ASN A 228 13.35 -7.38 -34.47
C ASN A 228 14.42 -6.40 -34.94
N ALA A 229 15.47 -6.90 -35.58
CA ALA A 229 16.51 -6.08 -36.16
C ALA A 229 16.63 -6.38 -37.65
N THR A 230 16.43 -5.37 -38.49
CA THR A 230 16.70 -5.46 -39.93
C THR A 230 18.10 -4.95 -40.18
N LEU A 231 18.99 -5.82 -40.65
CA LEU A 231 20.30 -5.42 -41.13
C LEU A 231 20.30 -5.40 -42.66
N ARG A 232 21.26 -4.68 -43.23
CA ARG A 232 21.56 -4.61 -44.65
C ARG A 232 23.03 -4.95 -44.87
N ASN A 233 23.32 -5.81 -45.83
CA ASN A 233 24.69 -5.94 -46.33
C ASN A 233 25.04 -4.67 -47.12
N VAL A 234 25.93 -3.85 -46.60
CA VAL A 234 26.41 -2.61 -47.20
C VAL A 234 27.82 -2.75 -47.79
N GLY A 235 28.45 -3.91 -47.64
CA GLY A 235 29.66 -4.25 -48.36
C GLY A 235 29.35 -4.75 -49.78
N ASP A 236 30.40 -4.98 -50.56
CA ASP A 236 30.30 -5.37 -51.96
C ASP A 236 30.42 -6.90 -52.17
N GLU A 237 30.61 -7.66 -51.09
CA GLU A 237 30.73 -9.12 -51.11
C GLU A 237 29.47 -9.85 -50.58
N THR A 238 29.16 -11.02 -51.16
CA THR A 238 28.16 -11.95 -50.62
C THR A 238 28.69 -12.67 -49.39
N ALA A 239 28.09 -12.43 -48.22
CA ALA A 239 28.34 -13.22 -47.03
C ALA A 239 27.64 -14.58 -47.13
N ARG A 240 28.39 -15.68 -47.11
CA ARG A 240 27.84 -17.04 -47.15
C ARG A 240 27.69 -17.60 -45.75
N ASP A 241 26.70 -18.47 -45.56
CA ASP A 241 26.42 -19.12 -44.27
C ASP A 241 26.35 -18.14 -43.08
N ALA A 242 25.77 -16.95 -43.29
CA ALA A 242 25.82 -15.87 -42.32
C ALA A 242 25.05 -16.21 -41.03
N VAL A 243 25.66 -15.93 -39.88
CA VAL A 243 25.09 -16.05 -38.53
C VAL A 243 25.15 -14.69 -37.86
N VAL A 244 24.00 -14.20 -37.42
CA VAL A 244 23.87 -12.90 -36.75
C VAL A 244 23.80 -13.11 -35.24
N THR A 245 24.74 -12.53 -34.50
CA THR A 245 24.74 -12.51 -33.04
C THR A 245 24.24 -11.16 -32.55
N GLY A 246 23.28 -11.16 -31.62
CA GLY A 246 22.76 -9.96 -30.95
C GLY A 246 23.21 -9.85 -29.49
N SER A 247 23.56 -8.64 -29.04
CA SER A 247 23.84 -8.34 -27.63
C SER A 247 23.29 -6.97 -27.24
N ALA A 248 22.73 -6.86 -26.04
CA ALA A 248 22.28 -5.57 -25.50
C ALA A 248 23.33 -4.98 -24.57
N SER A 249 23.56 -3.67 -24.68
CA SER A 249 24.38 -2.90 -23.75
C SER A 249 23.46 -2.01 -22.90
N GLY A 250 23.28 -2.38 -21.64
CA GLY A 250 22.46 -1.67 -20.66
C GLY A 250 22.21 -2.53 -19.43
N SER A 251 22.18 -1.92 -18.24
CA SER A 251 21.77 -2.64 -17.03
C SER A 251 20.28 -2.97 -17.12
N GLY A 252 19.91 -4.23 -16.87
CA GLY A 252 18.52 -4.66 -16.83
C GLY A 252 17.92 -5.10 -18.16
N VAL A 253 18.71 -5.25 -19.24
CA VAL A 253 18.24 -5.84 -20.50
C VAL A 253 19.08 -7.08 -20.83
N ALA A 254 18.42 -8.19 -21.13
CA ALA A 254 19.08 -9.41 -21.59
C ALA A 254 18.50 -9.85 -22.93
N LEU A 255 19.38 -10.18 -23.88
CA LEU A 255 19.01 -10.84 -25.14
C LEU A 255 19.36 -12.32 -25.05
N GLY A 256 18.55 -13.17 -25.69
CA GLY A 256 18.69 -14.62 -25.61
C GLY A 256 18.32 -15.18 -24.23
N ALA A 257 17.47 -14.48 -23.47
CA ALA A 257 17.05 -14.97 -22.15
C ALA A 257 16.33 -16.33 -22.23
N ASN A 258 15.69 -16.62 -23.36
CA ASN A 258 14.92 -17.84 -23.61
C ASN A 258 15.34 -18.59 -24.89
N GLY A 259 16.39 -18.14 -25.59
CA GLY A 259 16.83 -18.67 -26.88
C GLY A 259 18.31 -18.33 -27.18
N PRO A 260 18.93 -18.96 -28.19
CA PRO A 260 20.30 -18.63 -28.59
C PRO A 260 20.37 -17.18 -29.12
N PRO A 261 21.41 -16.40 -28.77
CA PRO A 261 21.60 -15.04 -29.29
C PRO A 261 22.02 -15.00 -30.76
N ASP A 262 22.16 -16.17 -31.39
CA ASP A 262 22.69 -16.38 -32.73
C ASP A 262 21.57 -16.87 -33.66
N VAL A 263 21.41 -16.19 -34.80
CA VAL A 263 20.40 -16.51 -35.81
C VAL A 263 21.08 -16.79 -37.13
N PHE A 264 20.91 -18.00 -37.66
CA PHE A 264 21.40 -18.36 -39.00
C PHE A 264 20.51 -17.74 -40.08
N VAL A 265 21.10 -16.97 -40.98
CA VAL A 265 20.43 -16.23 -42.06
C VAL A 265 20.76 -16.82 -43.43
N GLY A 266 21.87 -17.56 -43.55
CA GLY A 266 22.33 -18.17 -44.80
C GLY A 266 23.05 -17.17 -45.70
N ASP A 267 22.93 -17.35 -47.01
CA ASP A 267 23.62 -16.48 -47.96
C ASP A 267 22.95 -15.09 -48.04
N TRP A 268 23.79 -14.05 -48.04
CA TRP A 268 23.39 -12.67 -47.94
C TRP A 268 24.10 -11.80 -48.98
N GLU A 269 23.37 -11.45 -50.04
CA GLU A 269 23.91 -10.68 -51.16
C GLU A 269 24.12 -9.19 -50.82
N PRO A 270 25.06 -8.50 -51.51
CA PRO A 270 25.24 -7.06 -51.39
C PRO A 270 23.93 -6.28 -51.58
N GLY A 271 23.65 -5.37 -50.67
CA GLY A 271 22.45 -4.53 -50.67
C GLY A 271 21.16 -5.21 -50.20
N GLU A 272 21.15 -6.52 -49.92
CA GLU A 272 19.99 -7.24 -49.43
C GLU A 272 19.71 -6.89 -47.95
N ASN A 273 18.43 -6.81 -47.57
CA ASN A 273 18.00 -6.63 -46.18
C ASN A 273 17.51 -7.96 -45.60
N ARG A 274 17.90 -8.28 -44.36
CA ARG A 274 17.37 -9.43 -43.63
C ARG A 274 16.96 -9.01 -42.22
N THR A 275 15.82 -9.51 -41.77
CA THR A 275 15.31 -9.27 -40.42
C THR A 275 15.55 -10.50 -39.55
N VAL A 276 16.17 -10.29 -38.39
CA VAL A 276 16.39 -11.31 -37.37
C VAL A 276 15.64 -10.94 -36.09
N ALA A 277 15.20 -11.94 -35.34
CA ALA A 277 14.43 -11.80 -34.12
C ALA A 277 15.22 -12.36 -32.94
N PHE A 278 15.40 -11.56 -31.89
CA PHE A 278 16.06 -11.97 -30.65
C PHE A 278 15.09 -11.95 -29.48
N ASP A 279 15.01 -13.02 -28.71
CA ASP A 279 14.28 -13.01 -27.44
C ASP A 279 14.91 -12.00 -26.48
N SER A 280 14.09 -11.18 -25.83
CA SER A 280 14.50 -10.11 -24.94
C SER A 280 13.75 -10.17 -23.62
N SER A 281 14.44 -9.82 -22.53
CA SER A 281 13.82 -9.51 -21.24
C SER A 281 14.31 -8.17 -20.73
N VAL A 282 13.38 -7.37 -20.20
CA VAL A 282 13.65 -6.05 -19.64
C VAL A 282 13.23 -6.07 -18.18
N ALA A 283 14.15 -5.73 -17.29
CA ALA A 283 13.89 -5.67 -15.85
C ALA A 283 12.89 -4.57 -15.51
N SER A 284 12.14 -4.74 -14.43
CA SER A 284 11.12 -3.77 -13.99
C SER A 284 11.73 -2.47 -13.46
N ASP A 285 13.00 -2.46 -13.09
CA ASP A 285 13.76 -1.29 -12.65
C ASP A 285 14.53 -0.61 -13.79
N PHE A 286 14.20 -0.93 -15.05
CA PHE A 286 14.84 -0.32 -16.22
C PHE A 286 14.53 1.18 -16.30
N VAL A 287 15.51 2.01 -15.92
CA VAL A 287 15.42 3.48 -15.93
C VAL A 287 15.72 4.07 -17.32
N GLY A 288 16.29 3.27 -18.23
CA GLY A 288 16.67 3.73 -19.56
C GLY A 288 15.45 3.97 -20.44
N GLY A 289 15.39 5.08 -21.18
CA GLY A 289 14.41 5.21 -22.26
C GLY A 289 14.78 4.35 -23.48
N THR A 290 16.08 4.09 -23.68
CA THR A 290 16.61 3.40 -24.86
C THR A 290 17.87 2.64 -24.45
N TYR A 291 18.03 1.38 -24.87
CA TYR A 291 19.26 0.61 -24.73
C TYR A 291 19.95 0.44 -26.09
N VAL A 292 21.25 0.13 -26.09
CA VAL A 292 21.99 -0.08 -27.34
C VAL A 292 21.95 -1.56 -27.71
N LEU A 293 21.35 -1.89 -28.84
CA LEU A 293 21.50 -3.18 -29.50
C LEU A 293 22.81 -3.15 -30.28
N ARG A 294 23.69 -4.12 -30.03
CA ARG A 294 24.90 -4.38 -30.81
C ARG A 294 24.77 -5.72 -31.52
N SER A 295 25.03 -5.73 -32.82
CA SER A 295 25.04 -6.95 -33.62
C SER A 295 26.32 -7.10 -34.41
N ASN A 296 26.80 -8.33 -34.55
CA ASN A 296 27.88 -8.69 -35.46
C ASN A 296 27.40 -9.90 -36.28
N VAL A 297 27.95 -10.04 -37.48
CA VAL A 297 27.65 -11.16 -38.38
C VAL A 297 28.93 -11.94 -38.62
N GLU A 298 28.90 -13.22 -38.30
CA GLU A 298 29.92 -14.20 -38.70
C GLU A 298 29.49 -14.80 -40.04
N TYR A 299 30.41 -14.87 -41.00
CA TYR A 299 30.12 -15.39 -42.34
C TYR A 299 31.36 -16.01 -42.98
N ARG A 300 31.15 -16.78 -44.04
CA ARG A 300 32.23 -17.25 -44.91
C ARG A 300 32.39 -16.34 -46.12
N ASP A 301 33.60 -15.83 -46.32
CA ASP A 301 33.97 -15.00 -47.47
C ASP A 301 34.11 -15.81 -48.78
N GLY A 302 34.46 -15.13 -49.86
CA GLY A 302 34.65 -15.66 -51.20
C GLY A 302 35.80 -16.65 -51.31
N ASP A 303 36.83 -16.48 -50.47
CA ASP A 303 38.00 -17.35 -50.36
C ASP A 303 37.76 -18.59 -49.48
N GLY A 304 36.66 -18.59 -48.73
CA GLY A 304 36.23 -19.70 -47.89
C GLY A 304 36.71 -19.61 -46.44
N ALA A 305 37.24 -18.46 -45.99
CA ALA A 305 37.58 -18.21 -44.60
C ALA A 305 36.38 -17.71 -43.81
N GLU A 306 36.34 -18.03 -42.51
CA GLU A 306 35.30 -17.57 -41.59
C GLU A 306 35.73 -16.22 -41.01
N VAL A 307 34.92 -15.19 -41.24
CA VAL A 307 35.19 -13.79 -40.90
C VAL A 307 34.07 -13.25 -40.03
N THR A 308 34.41 -12.40 -39.06
CA THR A 308 33.45 -11.67 -38.24
C THR A 308 33.43 -10.21 -38.66
N SER A 309 32.26 -9.73 -39.09
CA SER A 309 32.08 -8.32 -39.44
C SER A 309 32.22 -7.37 -38.23
N PRO A 310 32.55 -6.09 -38.47
CA PRO A 310 32.51 -5.06 -37.43
C PRO A 310 31.14 -4.93 -36.75
N SER A 311 31.13 -4.51 -35.48
CA SER A 311 29.88 -4.39 -34.72
C SER A 311 29.01 -3.24 -35.19
N SER A 312 27.77 -3.54 -35.59
CA SER A 312 26.72 -2.55 -35.86
C SER A 312 25.93 -2.22 -34.59
N ARG A 313 25.46 -0.98 -34.46
CA ARG A 313 24.78 -0.49 -33.24
C ARG A 313 23.56 0.36 -33.57
N VAL A 314 22.49 0.16 -32.81
CA VAL A 314 21.26 0.97 -32.89
C VAL A 314 20.65 1.13 -31.49
N GLY A 315 19.91 2.22 -31.27
CA GLY A 315 19.13 2.41 -30.06
C GLY A 315 17.76 1.74 -30.18
N VAL A 316 17.38 0.93 -29.19
CA VAL A 316 16.07 0.28 -29.12
C VAL A 316 15.34 0.77 -27.87
N THR A 317 14.09 1.19 -28.05
CA THR A 317 13.23 1.71 -26.98
C THR A 317 12.19 0.65 -26.61
N PRO A 318 12.23 0.08 -25.40
CA PRO A 318 11.23 -0.90 -24.99
C PRO A 318 9.87 -0.24 -24.76
N THR A 319 8.82 -1.06 -24.82
CA THR A 319 7.46 -0.67 -24.51
C THR A 319 7.37 -0.31 -23.01
N PRO A 320 6.77 0.84 -22.62
CA PRO A 320 6.59 1.20 -21.22
C PRO A 320 5.83 0.14 -20.42
N GLU A 321 6.02 0.12 -19.10
CA GLU A 321 5.28 -0.78 -18.19
C GLU A 321 3.75 -0.63 -18.30
N GLN A 322 3.05 -1.73 -18.05
CA GLN A 322 1.59 -1.77 -18.01
C GLN A 322 1.14 -1.16 -16.68
N ARG A 323 0.26 -0.16 -16.74
CA ARG A 323 -0.19 0.58 -15.55
C ARG A 323 -1.67 0.84 -15.58
N PHE A 324 -2.26 0.91 -14.40
CA PHE A 324 -3.67 1.23 -14.22
C PHE A 324 -3.82 2.39 -13.25
N ALA A 325 -4.71 3.32 -13.55
CA ALA A 325 -5.07 4.40 -12.65
C ALA A 325 -6.46 4.14 -12.07
N VAL A 326 -6.60 4.29 -10.75
CA VAL A 326 -7.90 4.27 -10.07
C VAL A 326 -8.21 5.66 -9.56
N ASP A 327 -9.23 6.28 -10.15
CA ASP A 327 -9.60 7.67 -9.91
C ASP A 327 -11.08 7.82 -9.57
N GLY A 328 -11.46 9.01 -9.08
CA GLY A 328 -12.86 9.34 -8.82
C GLY A 328 -13.52 8.52 -7.70
N VAL A 329 -12.71 7.95 -6.79
CA VAL A 329 -13.23 7.07 -5.74
C VAL A 329 -14.08 7.84 -4.75
N ALA A 330 -15.33 7.41 -4.58
CA ALA A 330 -16.29 7.94 -3.62
C ALA A 330 -16.97 6.79 -2.87
N GLY A 331 -17.37 7.05 -1.62
CA GLY A 331 -18.09 6.07 -0.78
C GLY A 331 -19.33 6.68 -0.16
N SER A 332 -20.40 5.89 -0.03
CA SER A 332 -21.63 6.25 0.69
C SER A 332 -21.73 5.54 2.05
N LEU A 333 -20.59 5.32 2.71
CA LEU A 333 -20.48 4.47 3.89
C LEU A 333 -20.91 5.21 5.15
N GLU A 334 -21.65 4.55 6.04
CA GLU A 334 -22.08 5.09 7.35
C GLU A 334 -21.92 4.01 8.42
N VAL A 335 -21.55 4.40 9.65
CA VAL A 335 -21.32 3.42 10.72
C VAL A 335 -22.57 2.57 10.98
N GLY A 336 -22.38 1.26 11.07
CA GLY A 336 -23.43 0.27 11.31
C GLY A 336 -24.25 -0.11 10.08
N HIS A 337 -23.93 0.43 8.90
CA HIS A 337 -24.69 0.18 7.68
C HIS A 337 -23.79 -0.17 6.50
N SER A 338 -24.39 -0.87 5.54
CA SER A 338 -23.88 -1.11 4.21
C SER A 338 -23.93 0.16 3.35
N GLY A 339 -22.99 0.26 2.42
CA GLY A 339 -22.92 1.31 1.43
C GLY A 339 -22.08 0.86 0.24
N ASN A 340 -21.83 1.75 -0.70
CA ASN A 340 -21.11 1.39 -1.92
C ASN A 340 -19.89 2.28 -2.12
N VAL A 341 -18.81 1.68 -2.63
CA VAL A 341 -17.58 2.37 -3.06
C VAL A 341 -17.51 2.32 -4.57
N THR A 342 -17.64 3.48 -5.22
CA THR A 342 -17.58 3.64 -6.67
C THR A 342 -16.31 4.33 -7.09
N GLY A 343 -15.80 4.04 -8.28
CA GLY A 343 -14.74 4.80 -8.92
C GLY A 343 -14.60 4.42 -10.39
N THR A 344 -13.55 4.93 -11.02
CA THR A 344 -13.20 4.62 -12.39
C THR A 344 -11.80 4.04 -12.42
N VAL A 345 -11.61 2.95 -13.15
CA VAL A 345 -10.29 2.39 -13.45
C VAL A 345 -9.96 2.62 -14.92
N ALA A 346 -8.76 3.12 -15.20
CA ALA A 346 -8.27 3.42 -16.53
C ALA A 346 -7.00 2.64 -16.86
N ASN A 347 -6.90 2.15 -18.10
CA ASN A 347 -5.70 1.55 -18.64
C ASN A 347 -4.75 2.66 -19.13
N ASP A 348 -3.79 3.06 -18.30
CA ASP A 348 -2.74 4.04 -18.63
C ASP A 348 -1.51 3.39 -19.29
N GLY A 349 -1.56 2.07 -19.48
CA GLY A 349 -0.52 1.28 -20.13
C GLY A 349 -0.64 1.27 -21.66
N PRO A 350 0.39 0.75 -22.34
CA PRO A 350 0.46 0.78 -23.80
C PRO A 350 -0.26 -0.39 -24.49
N LEU A 351 -0.66 -1.43 -23.76
CA LEU A 351 -1.27 -2.64 -24.31
C LEU A 351 -2.74 -2.74 -23.93
N SER A 352 -3.55 -3.32 -24.82
CA SER A 352 -4.91 -3.77 -24.46
C SER A 352 -4.81 -4.92 -23.47
N VAL A 353 -5.70 -4.91 -22.47
CA VAL A 353 -5.73 -5.95 -21.44
C VAL A 353 -7.12 -6.55 -21.35
N ASP A 354 -7.15 -7.87 -21.43
CA ASP A 354 -8.33 -8.72 -21.24
C ASP A 354 -8.23 -9.45 -19.89
N ASP A 355 -9.37 -9.91 -19.36
CA ASP A 355 -9.47 -10.69 -18.11
C ASP A 355 -8.83 -10.04 -16.87
N ALA A 356 -8.74 -8.71 -16.83
CA ALA A 356 -8.25 -7.99 -15.67
C ALA A 356 -9.26 -8.04 -14.51
N VAL A 357 -8.77 -8.11 -13.27
CA VAL A 357 -9.61 -8.13 -12.07
C VAL A 357 -9.19 -7.02 -11.13
N LEU A 358 -10.13 -6.15 -10.79
CA LEU A 358 -9.95 -5.15 -9.74
C LEU A 358 -10.30 -5.78 -8.39
N VAL A 359 -9.40 -5.66 -7.42
CA VAL A 359 -9.57 -6.17 -6.06
C VAL A 359 -9.59 -4.99 -5.07
N ALA A 360 -10.63 -4.88 -4.25
CA ALA A 360 -10.75 -3.86 -3.21
C ALA A 360 -10.50 -4.45 -1.82
N GLU A 361 -9.60 -3.84 -1.07
CA GLU A 361 -9.27 -4.23 0.29
C GLU A 361 -9.32 -3.02 1.22
N SER A 362 -10.05 -3.14 2.32
CA SER A 362 -10.00 -2.14 3.39
C SER A 362 -8.79 -2.41 4.28
N THR A 363 -7.97 -1.40 4.50
CA THR A 363 -6.91 -1.45 5.52
C THR A 363 -7.41 -1.06 6.90
N SER A 364 -8.68 -0.67 7.01
CA SER A 364 -9.27 -0.13 8.24
C SER A 364 -10.12 -1.20 8.95
N PRO A 365 -9.94 -1.39 10.27
CA PRO A 365 -10.83 -2.26 11.03
C PRO A 365 -12.26 -1.70 10.98
N GLY A 366 -13.23 -2.56 10.68
CA GLY A 366 -14.65 -2.22 10.66
C GLY A 366 -15.25 -1.82 9.31
N VAL A 367 -14.46 -1.77 8.23
CA VAL A 367 -15.00 -1.71 6.85
C VAL A 367 -14.60 -2.99 6.12
N THR A 368 -15.58 -3.71 5.57
CA THR A 368 -15.35 -4.96 4.84
C THR A 368 -16.01 -4.94 3.48
N PHE A 369 -15.41 -5.62 2.50
CA PHE A 369 -15.97 -5.81 1.16
C PHE A 369 -16.37 -7.28 1.01
N PRO A 370 -17.66 -7.64 1.13
CA PRO A 370 -18.13 -9.01 0.99
C PRO A 370 -17.76 -9.60 -0.37
N GLU A 371 -17.91 -8.80 -1.42
CA GLU A 371 -17.49 -9.10 -2.78
C GLU A 371 -16.33 -8.20 -3.18
N SER A 372 -15.11 -8.57 -2.79
CA SER A 372 -13.92 -7.74 -3.00
C SER A 372 -13.32 -7.80 -4.40
N ARG A 373 -13.92 -8.54 -5.35
CA ARG A 373 -13.36 -8.77 -6.70
C ARG A 373 -14.36 -8.35 -7.78
N TYR A 374 -13.90 -7.51 -8.70
CA TYR A 374 -14.67 -7.03 -9.84
C TYR A 374 -13.94 -7.35 -11.13
N ALA A 375 -14.55 -8.14 -12.01
CA ALA A 375 -14.00 -8.46 -13.31
C ALA A 375 -14.16 -7.25 -14.24
N LEU A 376 -13.04 -6.77 -14.79
CA LEU A 376 -13.03 -5.66 -15.72
C LEU A 376 -13.36 -6.15 -17.14
N PRO A 377 -14.05 -5.33 -17.95
CA PRO A 377 -14.12 -5.56 -19.39
C PRO A 377 -12.73 -5.46 -20.02
N ASP A 378 -12.63 -5.86 -21.28
CA ASP A 378 -11.44 -5.61 -22.10
C ASP A 378 -11.20 -4.09 -22.16
N LEU A 379 -9.98 -3.64 -21.84
CA LEU A 379 -9.63 -2.22 -21.79
C LEU A 379 -8.51 -1.93 -22.80
N GLU A 380 -8.82 -1.14 -23.83
CA GLU A 380 -7.82 -0.59 -24.75
C GLU A 380 -6.93 0.47 -24.06
N PRO A 381 -5.74 0.81 -24.61
CA PRO A 381 -4.92 1.90 -24.09
C PRO A 381 -5.68 3.23 -24.01
N GLY A 382 -5.74 3.81 -22.81
CA GLY A 382 -6.48 5.03 -22.49
C GLY A 382 -7.98 4.85 -22.26
N GLU A 383 -8.50 3.63 -22.34
CA GLU A 383 -9.90 3.32 -22.01
C GLU A 383 -10.09 3.23 -20.50
N SER A 384 -11.29 3.56 -20.04
CA SER A 384 -11.67 3.54 -18.63
C SER A 384 -13.05 2.96 -18.43
N THR A 385 -13.27 2.30 -17.30
CA THR A 385 -14.55 1.73 -16.91
C THR A 385 -14.87 2.04 -15.45
N ASP A 386 -16.16 2.17 -15.16
CA ASP A 386 -16.63 2.42 -13.80
C ASP A 386 -16.79 1.10 -13.04
N PHE A 387 -16.46 1.11 -11.76
CA PHE A 387 -16.67 -0.02 -10.84
C PHE A 387 -17.50 0.40 -9.63
N ALA A 388 -18.10 -0.59 -8.98
CA ALA A 388 -18.85 -0.44 -7.74
C ALA A 388 -18.60 -1.66 -6.86
N PHE A 389 -18.26 -1.42 -5.60
CA PHE A 389 -18.10 -2.44 -4.57
C PHE A 389 -19.04 -2.18 -3.39
N ASP A 390 -19.85 -3.18 -3.03
CA ASP A 390 -20.60 -3.16 -1.79
C ASP A 390 -19.63 -3.27 -0.60
N ALA A 391 -19.86 -2.46 0.42
CA ALA A 391 -19.05 -2.42 1.63
C ALA A 391 -19.93 -2.32 2.88
N ASP A 392 -19.61 -3.14 3.87
CA ASP A 392 -20.27 -3.15 5.17
C ASP A 392 -19.42 -2.41 6.20
N VAL A 393 -20.07 -1.59 7.02
CA VAL A 393 -19.42 -0.89 8.13
C VAL A 393 -19.96 -1.39 9.46
N THR A 394 -19.10 -1.92 10.31
CA THR A 394 -19.48 -2.42 11.63
C THR A 394 -19.95 -1.28 12.56
N PRO A 395 -20.90 -1.52 13.48
CA PRO A 395 -21.35 -0.50 14.44
C PRO A 395 -20.24 0.03 15.36
N GLU A 396 -19.18 -0.75 15.59
CA GLU A 396 -18.01 -0.35 16.39
C GLU A 396 -16.98 0.48 15.60
N ALA A 397 -17.23 0.71 14.30
CA ALA A 397 -16.33 1.52 13.49
C ALA A 397 -16.47 2.99 13.88
N ASP A 398 -15.33 3.69 13.96
CA ASP A 398 -15.36 5.14 14.07
C ASP A 398 -15.85 5.75 12.74
N SER A 399 -16.31 7.01 12.77
CA SER A 399 -16.56 7.80 11.55
C SER A 399 -15.27 8.47 11.03
N GLY A 400 -15.38 9.11 9.87
CA GLY A 400 -14.33 9.89 9.23
C GLY A 400 -13.57 9.13 8.13
N PRO A 401 -12.37 9.60 7.77
CA PRO A 401 -11.69 9.12 6.57
C PRO A 401 -11.06 7.73 6.74
N ARG A 402 -11.23 6.87 5.75
CA ARG A 402 -10.64 5.53 5.68
C ARG A 402 -9.86 5.35 4.38
N GLN A 403 -8.78 4.57 4.45
CA GLN A 403 -8.02 4.20 3.26
C GLN A 403 -8.52 2.85 2.75
N VAL A 404 -8.71 2.77 1.44
CA VAL A 404 -8.98 1.55 0.70
C VAL A 404 -7.86 1.35 -0.29
N ARG A 405 -7.38 0.12 -0.39
CA ARG A 405 -6.44 -0.31 -1.40
C ARG A 405 -7.19 -0.97 -2.55
N PHE A 406 -6.84 -0.60 -3.76
CA PHE A 406 -7.29 -1.20 -5.00
C PHE A 406 -6.11 -1.85 -5.71
N THR A 407 -6.24 -3.12 -6.07
CA THR A 407 -5.21 -3.86 -6.79
C THR A 407 -5.80 -4.35 -8.11
N VAL A 408 -5.21 -3.96 -9.24
CA VAL A 408 -5.57 -4.49 -10.55
C VAL A 408 -4.67 -5.68 -10.85
N GLU A 409 -5.23 -6.89 -10.84
CA GLU A 409 -4.58 -8.13 -11.27
C GLU A 409 -4.74 -8.25 -12.80
N HIS A 410 -3.63 -8.37 -13.55
CA HIS A 410 -3.67 -8.50 -15.01
C HIS A 410 -2.62 -9.50 -15.54
N GLY A 411 -2.82 -9.99 -16.76
CA GLY A 411 -1.85 -10.85 -17.44
C GLY A 411 -0.59 -10.07 -17.88
N SER A 412 0.58 -10.71 -17.79
CA SER A 412 1.84 -10.26 -18.37
C SER A 412 2.66 -11.48 -18.81
N GLY A 413 2.52 -11.86 -20.08
CA GLY A 413 3.05 -13.13 -20.60
C GLY A 413 2.49 -14.33 -19.82
N ASP A 414 3.37 -15.20 -19.30
CA ASP A 414 2.99 -16.37 -18.49
C ASP A 414 2.75 -16.05 -16.99
N ARG A 415 2.74 -14.77 -16.60
CA ARG A 415 2.62 -14.35 -15.19
C ARG A 415 1.44 -13.42 -14.97
N THR A 416 0.99 -13.34 -13.72
CA THR A 416 0.08 -12.30 -13.25
C THR A 416 0.90 -11.15 -12.70
N ALA A 417 0.64 -9.95 -13.20
CA ALA A 417 1.17 -8.69 -12.68
C ALA A 417 0.07 -7.94 -11.91
N THR A 418 0.49 -7.03 -11.03
CA THR A 418 -0.42 -6.27 -10.17
C THR A 418 -0.04 -4.80 -10.14
N ASP A 419 -1.02 -3.92 -10.31
CA ASP A 419 -0.90 -2.49 -10.07
C ASP A 419 -1.69 -2.12 -8.81
N GLU A 420 -1.09 -1.34 -7.89
CA GLU A 420 -1.70 -0.98 -6.62
C GLU A 420 -1.98 0.53 -6.57
N SER A 421 -3.22 0.87 -6.28
CA SER A 421 -3.69 2.24 -6.03
C SER A 421 -4.32 2.32 -4.64
N THR A 422 -4.23 3.48 -3.99
CA THR A 422 -4.92 3.71 -2.72
C THR A 422 -5.81 4.94 -2.83
N ALA A 423 -7.01 4.85 -2.27
CA ALA A 423 -7.94 5.97 -2.22
C ALA A 423 -8.43 6.20 -0.79
N ARG A 424 -8.88 7.44 -0.55
CA ARG A 424 -9.49 7.84 0.71
C ARG A 424 -10.99 7.94 0.52
N ILE A 425 -11.74 7.22 1.33
CA ILE A 425 -13.20 7.31 1.40
C ILE A 425 -13.62 7.91 2.74
N GLU A 426 -14.80 8.50 2.81
CA GLU A 426 -15.37 9.02 4.06
C GLU A 426 -16.45 8.07 4.57
N VAL A 427 -16.34 7.69 5.84
CA VAL A 427 -17.39 7.00 6.57
C VAL A 427 -18.17 8.05 7.37
N GLY A 428 -19.45 8.21 7.07
CA GLY A 428 -20.36 9.08 7.80
C GLY A 428 -20.56 8.65 9.26
N PRO A 429 -21.09 9.53 10.11
CA PRO A 429 -21.45 9.16 11.48
C PRO A 429 -22.49 8.03 11.50
N GLY A 430 -22.53 7.29 12.60
CA GLY A 430 -23.62 6.35 12.85
C GLY A 430 -24.93 7.06 13.15
N GLN A 431 -26.01 6.27 13.19
CA GLN A 431 -27.30 6.73 13.65
C GLN A 431 -27.27 7.04 15.16
N SER A 432 -27.83 8.17 15.58
CA SER A 432 -27.83 8.63 16.97
C SER A 432 -29.13 9.33 17.35
N PHE A 433 -29.49 9.29 18.63
CA PHE A 433 -30.71 9.91 19.15
C PHE A 433 -30.43 10.72 20.41
N ALA A 434 -31.07 11.89 20.50
CA ALA A 434 -31.05 12.72 21.71
C ALA A 434 -32.34 12.54 22.51
N VAL A 435 -32.20 12.30 23.81
CA VAL A 435 -33.32 12.30 24.76
C VAL A 435 -33.22 13.55 25.61
N ASP A 436 -34.15 14.47 25.42
CA ASP A 436 -34.19 15.77 26.08
C ASP A 436 -35.51 15.97 26.83
N GLY A 437 -35.54 16.97 27.72
CA GLY A 437 -36.76 17.36 28.44
C GLY A 437 -37.34 16.27 29.34
N VAL A 438 -36.49 15.41 29.92
CA VAL A 438 -36.96 14.32 30.76
C VAL A 438 -37.41 14.85 32.12
N ASP A 439 -38.72 14.81 32.34
CA ASP A 439 -39.39 15.22 33.57
C ASP A 439 -40.12 14.01 34.19
N SER A 440 -40.45 14.11 35.48
CA SER A 440 -41.13 13.02 36.20
C SER A 440 -42.11 13.53 37.23
N THR A 441 -43.25 12.86 37.35
CA THR A 441 -44.29 13.12 38.36
C THR A 441 -44.20 12.18 39.57
N LEU A 442 -43.11 11.41 39.66
CA LEU A 442 -42.94 10.32 40.61
C LEU A 442 -42.86 10.79 42.06
N GLU A 443 -43.56 10.08 42.92
CA GLU A 443 -43.59 10.32 44.37
C GLU A 443 -43.47 9.00 45.12
N VAL A 444 -42.76 8.99 46.24
CA VAL A 444 -42.56 7.77 47.06
C VAL A 444 -43.90 7.13 47.44
N GLY A 445 -44.10 5.86 47.08
CA GLY A 445 -45.30 5.09 47.41
C GLY A 445 -46.44 5.18 46.39
N TYR A 446 -46.28 5.98 45.34
CA TYR A 446 -47.32 6.21 44.35
C TYR A 446 -46.84 5.94 42.92
N ALA A 447 -47.83 5.80 42.05
CA ALA A 447 -47.64 5.84 40.61
C ALA A 447 -47.35 7.27 40.12
N GLY A 448 -46.68 7.36 38.98
CA GLY A 448 -46.55 8.57 38.17
C GLY A 448 -46.04 8.22 36.78
N SER A 449 -45.49 9.21 36.09
CA SER A 449 -44.98 9.13 34.72
C SER A 449 -43.55 9.64 34.63
N ILE A 450 -42.84 9.16 33.62
CA ILE A 450 -41.58 9.71 33.12
C ILE A 450 -41.83 10.13 31.68
N ASP A 451 -41.78 11.44 31.43
CA ASP A 451 -42.11 12.06 30.16
C ASP A 451 -40.85 12.68 29.55
N GLY A 452 -40.71 12.66 28.23
CA GLY A 452 -39.59 13.29 27.55
C GLY A 452 -39.77 13.38 26.04
N THR A 453 -38.81 14.00 25.36
CA THR A 453 -38.79 14.14 23.91
C THR A 453 -37.55 13.44 23.35
N LEU A 454 -37.77 12.58 22.35
CA LEU A 454 -36.72 11.93 21.58
C LEU A 454 -36.54 12.66 20.25
N THR A 455 -35.30 12.99 19.89
CA THR A 455 -34.93 13.58 18.59
C THR A 455 -33.99 12.67 17.83
N ASN A 456 -34.24 12.47 16.53
CA ASN A 456 -33.30 11.78 15.63
C ASN A 456 -32.18 12.75 15.22
N ASP A 457 -30.99 12.62 15.82
CA ASP A 457 -29.80 13.42 15.47
C ASP A 457 -28.94 12.76 14.38
N GLY A 458 -29.30 11.54 13.99
CA GLY A 458 -28.59 10.77 12.98
C GLY A 458 -28.93 11.19 11.54
N PRO A 459 -28.17 10.66 10.56
CA PRO A 459 -28.32 11.05 9.16
C PRO A 459 -29.50 10.40 8.43
N ARG A 460 -30.10 9.33 8.97
CA ARG A 460 -31.13 8.53 8.29
C ARG A 460 -32.50 8.74 8.90
N THR A 461 -33.55 8.64 8.08
CA THR A 461 -34.91 8.42 8.57
C THR A 461 -34.97 7.04 9.20
N VAL A 462 -35.57 6.94 10.37
CA VAL A 462 -35.70 5.67 11.09
C VAL A 462 -37.17 5.33 11.24
N ASP A 463 -37.50 4.12 10.80
CA ASP A 463 -38.81 3.49 10.92
C ASP A 463 -38.77 2.37 11.96
N GLU A 464 -39.91 2.09 12.58
CA GLU A 464 -40.08 0.96 13.52
C GLU A 464 -39.12 0.97 14.72
N ALA A 465 -38.59 2.14 15.10
CA ALA A 465 -37.76 2.27 16.28
C ALA A 465 -38.58 2.07 17.56
N VAL A 466 -37.94 1.51 18.58
CA VAL A 466 -38.53 1.30 19.91
C VAL A 466 -37.61 1.91 20.95
N ILE A 467 -38.14 2.83 21.76
CA ILE A 467 -37.42 3.32 22.93
C ILE A 467 -37.75 2.42 24.12
N VAL A 468 -36.70 1.96 24.82
CA VAL A 468 -36.76 1.12 26.01
C VAL A 468 -36.25 1.92 27.19
N ALA A 469 -37.04 2.03 28.26
CA ALA A 469 -36.66 2.72 29.49
C ALA A 469 -36.31 1.73 30.60
N GLU A 470 -35.21 1.95 31.30
CA GLU A 470 -34.73 1.09 32.39
C GLU A 470 -34.29 1.94 33.58
N PRO A 471 -35.14 2.08 34.62
CA PRO A 471 -34.77 2.74 35.85
C PRO A 471 -33.59 2.00 36.50
N GLN A 472 -32.51 2.73 36.81
CA GLN A 472 -31.33 2.18 37.48
C GLN A 472 -31.55 2.05 39.00
N SER A 473 -32.80 1.92 39.43
CA SER A 473 -33.22 1.76 40.82
C SER A 473 -34.23 0.64 40.91
N THR A 474 -34.00 -0.31 41.82
CA THR A 474 -34.96 -1.40 42.09
C THR A 474 -36.23 -0.95 42.81
N ARG A 475 -36.33 0.34 43.17
CA ARG A 475 -37.48 0.93 43.86
C ARG A 475 -38.41 1.71 42.94
N VAL A 476 -38.06 1.82 41.66
CA VAL A 476 -38.92 2.38 40.60
C VAL A 476 -39.14 1.26 39.60
N THR A 477 -40.40 0.92 39.36
CA THR A 477 -40.78 -0.13 38.41
C THR A 477 -41.64 0.48 37.32
N LEU A 478 -41.33 0.18 36.05
CA LEU A 478 -42.18 0.59 34.94
C LEU A 478 -43.28 -0.46 34.71
N GLY A 479 -44.46 0.00 34.31
CA GLY A 479 -45.53 -0.88 33.83
C GLY A 479 -45.16 -1.47 32.47
N GLU A 480 -45.17 -0.62 31.45
CA GLU A 480 -44.59 -0.90 30.14
C GLU A 480 -43.26 -0.16 30.02
N ASN A 481 -42.20 -0.87 29.63
CA ASN A 481 -40.87 -0.30 29.51
C ASN A 481 -40.41 -0.11 28.07
N ARG A 482 -41.31 -0.33 27.10
CA ARG A 482 -41.06 -0.22 25.66
C ARG A 482 -42.14 0.65 25.03
N TYR A 483 -41.73 1.60 24.20
CA TYR A 483 -42.62 2.49 23.48
C TYR A 483 -42.22 2.52 21.99
N ALA A 484 -43.18 2.19 21.11
CA ALA A 484 -42.94 2.19 19.67
C ALA A 484 -43.00 3.63 19.15
N LEU A 485 -41.96 4.02 18.40
CA LEU A 485 -41.81 5.37 17.87
C LEU A 485 -42.43 5.45 16.46
N PRO A 486 -42.96 6.63 16.07
CA PRO A 486 -43.28 6.90 14.67
C PRO A 486 -42.03 6.88 13.79
N GLU A 487 -42.23 6.96 12.47
CA GLU A 487 -41.17 7.33 11.53
C GLU A 487 -40.57 8.68 11.96
N LEU A 488 -39.23 8.76 12.06
CA LEU A 488 -38.51 9.95 12.46
C LEU A 488 -37.47 10.32 11.40
N ALA A 489 -37.70 11.41 10.67
CA ALA A 489 -36.70 11.97 9.76
C ALA A 489 -35.52 12.61 10.54
N PRO A 490 -34.37 12.86 9.90
CA PRO A 490 -33.26 13.58 10.53
C PRO A 490 -33.69 14.93 11.08
N GLY A 491 -33.45 15.15 12.37
CA GLY A 491 -33.83 16.34 13.15
C GLY A 491 -35.30 16.38 13.60
N GLU A 492 -36.09 15.33 13.32
CA GLU A 492 -37.47 15.23 13.80
C GLU A 492 -37.51 14.70 15.24
N SER A 493 -38.52 15.16 15.98
CA SER A 493 -38.71 14.82 17.39
C SER A 493 -40.10 14.25 17.65
N THR A 494 -40.18 13.34 18.63
CA THR A 494 -41.45 12.80 19.14
C THR A 494 -41.41 12.75 20.66
N ASP A 495 -42.56 12.98 21.29
CA ASP A 495 -42.72 12.82 22.73
C ASP A 495 -42.96 11.35 23.08
N PHE A 496 -42.50 10.94 24.26
CA PHE A 496 -42.76 9.63 24.85
C PHE A 496 -43.15 9.78 26.33
N SER A 497 -43.89 8.80 26.85
CA SER A 497 -44.29 8.74 28.25
C SER A 497 -44.26 7.30 28.76
N PHE A 498 -43.69 7.08 29.95
CA PHE A 498 -43.64 5.78 30.62
C PHE A 498 -44.31 5.86 31.99
N ASP A 499 -45.30 5.02 32.22
CA ASP A 499 -45.91 4.83 33.54
C ASP A 499 -44.96 4.09 34.48
N ALA A 500 -44.78 4.62 35.69
CA ALA A 500 -43.94 4.03 36.72
C ALA A 500 -44.59 4.03 38.10
N ASP A 501 -44.23 3.04 38.91
CA ASP A 501 -44.61 2.91 40.32
C ASP A 501 -43.37 3.04 41.20
N VAL A 502 -43.49 3.79 42.29
CA VAL A 502 -42.42 3.95 43.27
C VAL A 502 -42.77 3.22 44.56
N SER A 503 -41.85 2.40 45.05
CA SER A 503 -42.02 1.73 46.34
C SER A 503 -42.18 2.73 47.49
N GLY A 504 -43.10 2.48 48.42
CA GLY A 504 -43.22 3.27 49.66
C GLY A 504 -41.99 3.20 50.59
N GLN A 505 -41.07 2.26 50.33
CA GLN A 505 -39.78 2.16 51.02
C GLN A 505 -38.66 2.91 50.28
N ALA A 506 -39.00 3.68 49.24
CA ALA A 506 -38.06 4.51 48.53
C ALA A 506 -37.70 5.76 49.31
N ASP A 507 -36.43 6.13 49.25
CA ASP A 507 -36.00 7.47 49.63
C ASP A 507 -36.40 8.46 48.52
N PRO A 508 -36.66 9.74 48.83
CA PRO A 508 -36.82 10.76 47.80
C PRO A 508 -35.48 11.11 47.10
N GLY A 509 -35.55 11.95 46.08
CA GLY A 509 -34.41 12.54 45.39
C GLY A 509 -34.13 11.95 44.00
N PRO A 510 -32.97 12.29 43.40
CA PRO A 510 -32.71 12.00 42.00
C PRO A 510 -32.48 10.51 41.74
N ARG A 511 -33.00 9.99 40.63
CA ARG A 511 -32.75 8.64 40.11
C ARG A 511 -32.28 8.72 38.68
N GLN A 512 -31.48 7.75 38.24
CA GLN A 512 -31.04 7.65 36.85
C GLN A 512 -31.93 6.66 36.10
N VAL A 513 -32.30 7.02 34.89
CA VAL A 513 -32.99 6.14 33.94
C VAL A 513 -32.10 6.02 32.72
N ARG A 514 -31.92 4.79 32.24
CA ARG A 514 -31.29 4.53 30.95
C ARG A 514 -32.39 4.41 29.90
N PHE A 515 -32.21 5.08 28.78
CA PHE A 515 -33.04 4.92 27.59
C PHE A 515 -32.19 4.24 26.52
N THR A 516 -32.73 3.19 25.90
CA THR A 516 -32.10 2.49 24.79
C THR A 516 -33.05 2.55 23.61
N VAL A 517 -32.63 3.19 22.52
CA VAL A 517 -33.38 3.19 21.27
C VAL A 517 -32.92 2.00 20.44
N GLU A 518 -33.80 1.04 20.25
CA GLU A 518 -33.61 -0.10 19.34
C GLU A 518 -34.13 0.29 17.95
N TYR A 519 -33.31 0.13 16.92
CA TYR A 519 -33.68 0.44 15.53
C TYR A 519 -33.12 -0.59 14.55
N ALA A 520 -33.71 -0.67 13.36
CA ALA A 520 -33.26 -1.59 12.33
C ALA A 520 -31.92 -1.13 11.73
N GLY A 521 -30.91 -1.99 11.77
CA GLY A 521 -29.76 -1.95 10.85
C GLY A 521 -29.94 -2.97 9.73
N ASP A 522 -28.95 -3.06 8.82
CA ASP A 522 -29.06 -3.92 7.63
C ASP A 522 -29.11 -5.42 7.99
N ASP A 523 -28.26 -5.88 8.91
CA ASP A 523 -28.16 -7.29 9.31
C ASP A 523 -28.59 -7.57 10.77
N ALA A 524 -28.75 -6.51 11.58
CA ALA A 524 -29.02 -6.63 13.00
C ALA A 524 -29.79 -5.43 13.54
N THR A 525 -30.49 -5.63 14.66
CA THR A 525 -31.01 -4.53 15.46
C THR A 525 -29.84 -3.79 16.10
N LEU A 526 -29.76 -2.49 15.86
CA LEU A 526 -28.79 -1.59 16.44
C LEU A 526 -29.40 -0.86 17.64
N THR A 527 -28.54 -0.37 18.53
CA THR A 527 -28.97 0.29 19.76
C THR A 527 -28.19 1.56 19.99
N ASP A 528 -28.88 2.61 20.40
CA ASP A 528 -28.27 3.84 20.92
C ASP A 528 -28.71 4.04 22.37
N GLU A 529 -27.76 4.33 23.26
CA GLU A 529 -28.02 4.43 24.71
C GLU A 529 -27.83 5.87 25.19
N SER A 530 -28.81 6.37 25.93
CA SER A 530 -28.72 7.64 26.65
C SER A 530 -29.15 7.46 28.11
N THR A 531 -28.76 8.40 28.98
CA THR A 531 -29.20 8.38 30.38
C THR A 531 -29.69 9.74 30.79
N ALA A 532 -30.81 9.78 31.51
CA ALA A 532 -31.33 11.00 32.11
C ALA A 532 -31.47 10.86 33.62
N ARG A 533 -31.59 12.00 34.29
CA ARG A 533 -31.89 12.08 35.72
C ARG A 533 -33.33 12.54 35.90
N ILE A 534 -34.07 11.80 36.70
CA ILE A 534 -35.44 12.10 37.13
C ILE A 534 -35.46 12.39 38.63
N GLU A 535 -36.48 13.07 39.13
CA GLU A 535 -36.62 13.39 40.55
C GLU A 535 -37.83 12.68 41.16
N VAL A 536 -37.57 11.90 42.22
CA VAL A 536 -38.66 11.29 43.00
C VAL A 536 -38.98 12.20 44.17
N ALA A 537 -40.18 12.78 44.17
CA ALA A 537 -40.68 13.64 45.23
C ALA A 537 -40.92 12.85 46.54
N PRO A 538 -40.81 13.51 47.70
CA PRO A 538 -41.19 12.91 48.97
C PRO A 538 -42.69 12.60 49.01
N ARG A 539 -43.07 11.52 49.70
CA ARG A 539 -44.47 11.13 49.92
C ARG A 539 -45.27 12.28 50.54
N ARG A 540 -46.42 12.62 49.95
CA ARG A 540 -47.40 13.56 50.52
C ARG A 540 -48.70 12.84 50.85
N PRO A 541 -49.37 13.18 51.96
CA PRO A 541 -50.69 12.65 52.27
C PRO A 541 -51.68 12.94 51.14
N GLU A 542 -52.53 11.97 50.83
CA GLU A 542 -53.49 12.06 49.73
C GLU A 542 -54.67 12.97 50.10
N PHE A 543 -55.03 12.99 51.38
CA PHE A 543 -56.12 13.80 51.91
C PHE A 543 -55.58 14.86 52.88
N ALA A 544 -56.01 16.11 52.70
CA ALA A 544 -55.95 17.10 53.78
C ALA A 544 -57.23 16.97 54.60
N ILE A 545 -57.10 16.97 55.92
CA ILE A 545 -58.23 16.78 56.84
C ILE A 545 -58.30 17.99 57.76
N GLU A 546 -59.45 18.65 57.77
CA GLU A 546 -59.72 19.81 58.62
C GLU A 546 -61.00 19.56 59.43
N ALA A 547 -61.01 19.97 60.70
CA ALA A 547 -62.19 19.88 61.56
C ALA A 547 -62.24 21.04 62.54
N ASP A 548 -63.43 21.57 62.81
CA ASP A 548 -63.65 22.68 63.74
C ASP A 548 -63.58 22.21 65.20
N ASP A 549 -62.37 22.07 65.75
CA ASP A 549 -62.05 21.80 67.17
C ASP A 549 -63.10 20.93 67.89
N PRO A 550 -63.20 19.64 67.51
CA PRO A 550 -64.30 18.78 67.96
C PRO A 550 -64.25 18.57 69.48
N THR A 551 -65.29 19.05 70.16
CA THR A 551 -65.44 18.93 71.62
C THR A 551 -66.63 18.03 71.97
N ILE A 552 -66.41 17.01 72.81
CA ILE A 552 -67.44 16.07 73.31
C ILE A 552 -67.50 16.11 74.83
N PRO A 553 -68.64 16.46 75.47
CA PRO A 553 -68.80 16.35 76.90
C PRO A 553 -68.74 14.89 77.37
N ALA A 554 -68.12 14.66 78.51
CA ALA A 554 -68.08 13.32 79.10
C ALA A 554 -69.51 12.78 79.30
N GLY A 555 -69.77 11.57 78.82
CA GLY A 555 -71.08 10.90 78.89
C GLY A 555 -72.02 11.23 77.73
N GLU A 556 -71.63 12.10 76.79
CA GLU A 556 -72.40 12.42 75.59
C GLU A 556 -71.85 11.75 74.33
N THR A 557 -72.72 11.69 73.32
CA THR A 557 -72.39 11.33 71.95
C THR A 557 -72.55 12.57 71.07
N ARG A 558 -71.57 12.84 70.22
CA ARG A 558 -71.61 13.97 69.27
C ARG A 558 -71.19 13.54 67.88
N ARG A 559 -71.75 14.23 66.90
CA ARG A 559 -71.32 14.15 65.51
C ARG A 559 -70.12 15.06 65.30
N ILE A 560 -68.99 14.50 64.89
CA ILE A 560 -67.82 15.24 64.42
C ILE A 560 -67.90 15.30 62.90
N THR A 561 -67.65 16.49 62.33
CA THR A 561 -67.60 16.71 60.87
C THR A 561 -66.15 17.02 60.50
N PHE A 562 -65.65 16.36 59.48
CA PHE A 562 -64.33 16.59 58.89
C PHE A 562 -64.52 17.04 57.45
N GLU A 563 -63.83 18.09 57.05
CA GLU A 563 -63.64 18.42 55.64
C GLU A 563 -62.40 17.68 55.15
N ILE A 564 -62.58 16.88 54.09
CA ILE A 564 -61.49 16.18 53.42
C ILE A 564 -61.25 16.80 52.06
N THR A 565 -59.99 17.02 51.68
CA THR A 565 -59.60 17.59 50.39
C THR A 565 -58.62 16.67 49.67
N ASN A 566 -58.86 16.39 48.39
CA ASN A 566 -57.93 15.60 47.57
C ASN A 566 -56.69 16.43 47.22
N GLN A 567 -55.52 16.04 47.74
CA GLN A 567 -54.23 16.70 47.45
C GLN A 567 -53.48 16.07 46.27
N ARG A 568 -54.02 15.00 45.68
CA ARG A 568 -53.43 14.30 44.54
C ARG A 568 -53.77 15.03 43.24
N PRO A 569 -52.91 14.91 42.21
CA PRO A 569 -53.18 15.46 40.88
C PRO A 569 -54.19 14.60 40.08
N GLU A 570 -54.73 13.54 40.67
CA GLU A 570 -55.62 12.56 40.07
C GLU A 570 -56.94 12.48 40.84
N THR A 571 -58.02 12.08 40.18
CA THR A 571 -59.32 11.92 40.83
C THR A 571 -59.35 10.64 41.67
N LEU A 572 -59.74 10.75 42.94
CA LEU A 572 -59.87 9.61 43.86
C LEU A 572 -61.33 9.18 43.93
N SER A 573 -61.60 7.89 43.85
CA SER A 573 -62.96 7.34 43.85
C SER A 573 -63.16 6.25 44.90
N SER A 574 -64.41 5.87 45.16
CA SER A 574 -64.77 4.83 46.14
C SER A 574 -64.17 5.06 47.53
N ILE A 575 -64.11 6.33 47.98
CA ILE A 575 -63.40 6.71 49.20
C ILE A 575 -64.23 6.30 50.41
N ASN A 576 -63.74 5.33 51.18
CA ASN A 576 -64.31 4.90 52.45
C ASN A 576 -63.36 5.31 53.59
N ALA A 577 -63.81 6.24 54.42
CA ALA A 577 -63.10 6.74 55.58
C ALA A 577 -63.48 5.93 56.84
N GLY A 578 -62.48 5.41 57.55
CA GLY A 578 -62.65 4.73 58.83
C GLY A 578 -62.18 5.61 59.99
N LEU A 579 -62.96 5.70 61.07
CA LEU A 579 -62.58 6.38 62.31
C LEU A 579 -62.43 5.37 63.45
N TYR A 580 -61.24 5.34 64.06
CA TYR A 580 -60.89 4.48 65.17
C TYR A 580 -60.61 5.31 66.42
N ALA A 581 -61.13 4.88 67.56
CA ALA A 581 -60.91 5.53 68.84
C ALA A 581 -60.74 4.50 69.95
N ASP A 582 -59.87 4.82 70.91
CA ASP A 582 -59.63 4.01 72.10
C ASP A 582 -60.32 4.61 73.33
N ASP A 583 -60.62 3.74 74.31
CA ASP A 583 -61.16 4.14 75.62
C ASP A 583 -60.39 5.34 76.20
N PRO A 584 -61.08 6.39 76.68
CA PRO A 584 -62.52 6.48 76.99
C PRO A 584 -63.39 7.07 75.87
N ILE A 585 -62.89 7.14 74.64
CA ILE A 585 -63.68 7.51 73.46
C ILE A 585 -64.08 6.23 72.72
N SER A 586 -65.32 6.17 72.24
CA SER A 586 -65.79 5.08 71.38
C SER A 586 -66.57 5.61 70.20
N THR A 587 -66.44 4.95 69.05
CA THR A 587 -67.19 5.25 67.84
C THR A 587 -68.55 4.56 67.85
N VAL A 588 -69.58 5.30 67.45
CA VAL A 588 -70.95 4.78 67.24
C VAL A 588 -71.20 4.57 65.75
N GLU A 589 -70.79 5.54 64.94
CA GLU A 589 -70.69 5.46 63.48
C GLU A 589 -69.24 5.74 63.11
N ASP A 590 -68.55 4.73 62.59
CA ASP A 590 -67.11 4.71 62.33
C ASP A 590 -66.74 4.72 60.85
N GLU A 591 -67.71 4.68 59.93
CA GLU A 591 -67.46 4.68 58.48
C GLU A 591 -68.17 5.84 57.79
N ALA A 592 -67.51 6.43 56.77
CA ALA A 592 -68.13 7.42 55.89
C ALA A 592 -67.69 7.18 54.44
N PHE A 593 -68.63 7.31 53.49
CA PHE A 593 -68.37 7.05 52.08
C PHE A 593 -68.52 8.30 51.23
N VAL A 594 -67.58 8.50 50.30
CA VAL A 594 -67.56 9.56 49.28
C VAL A 594 -67.36 8.89 47.93
N ASP A 595 -68.26 9.19 46.98
CA ASP A 595 -68.25 8.57 45.64
C ASP A 595 -66.95 8.89 44.88
N GLU A 596 -66.60 10.19 44.79
CA GLU A 596 -65.49 10.70 43.98
C GLU A 596 -65.05 12.08 44.47
N LEU A 597 -63.76 12.39 44.35
CA LEU A 597 -63.18 13.69 44.70
C LEU A 597 -62.12 14.09 43.66
N GLU A 598 -62.40 15.12 42.84
CA GLU A 598 -61.47 15.65 41.82
C GLU A 598 -60.22 16.29 42.49
N PRO A 599 -59.11 16.49 41.75
CA PRO A 599 -57.91 17.13 42.28
C PRO A 599 -58.21 18.51 42.90
N GLY A 600 -57.94 18.65 44.20
CA GLY A 600 -58.17 19.89 44.95
C GLY A 600 -59.61 20.11 45.44
N ASP A 601 -60.55 19.22 45.13
CA ASP A 601 -61.91 19.30 45.64
C ASP A 601 -62.01 18.86 47.11
N SER A 602 -62.97 19.46 47.81
CA SER A 602 -63.24 19.22 49.23
C SER A 602 -64.67 18.74 49.47
N THR A 603 -64.86 17.86 50.44
CA THR A 603 -66.20 17.41 50.87
C THR A 603 -66.25 17.15 52.38
N GLU A 604 -67.44 17.31 52.97
CA GLU A 604 -67.66 17.06 54.39
C GLU A 604 -68.08 15.61 54.64
N ILE A 605 -67.33 14.91 55.49
CA ILE A 605 -67.70 13.61 56.05
C ILE A 605 -68.00 13.75 57.54
N TRP A 606 -68.79 12.86 58.11
CA TRP A 606 -69.15 12.94 59.52
C TRP A 606 -69.14 11.56 60.19
N PHE A 607 -68.79 11.55 61.47
CA PHE A 607 -68.76 10.37 62.33
C PHE A 607 -69.48 10.66 63.63
N GLU A 608 -70.06 9.63 64.25
CA GLU A 608 -70.70 9.76 65.56
C GLU A 608 -69.81 9.15 66.63
N VAL A 609 -69.33 10.00 67.56
CA VAL A 609 -68.32 9.65 68.56
C VAL A 609 -68.87 9.91 69.95
N SER A 610 -68.59 9.00 70.88
CA SER A 610 -69.07 9.04 72.26
C SER A 610 -67.92 9.09 73.25
N ALA A 611 -68.05 9.89 74.29
CA ALA A 611 -67.10 9.95 75.40
C ALA A 611 -67.71 9.28 76.63
N ALA A 612 -66.98 8.37 77.29
CA ALA A 612 -67.47 7.75 78.52
C ALA A 612 -67.73 8.81 79.61
N GLY A 613 -68.73 8.61 80.46
CA GLY A 613 -69.03 9.54 81.57
C GLY A 613 -67.90 9.69 82.60
N SER A 614 -66.94 8.76 82.60
CA SER A 614 -65.71 8.80 83.40
C SER A 614 -64.50 9.39 82.65
N ALA A 615 -64.67 9.80 81.40
CA ALA A 615 -63.61 10.42 80.62
C ALA A 615 -63.16 11.72 81.30
N GLY A 616 -61.84 11.87 81.47
CA GLY A 616 -61.28 13.09 82.04
C GLY A 616 -61.33 14.21 81.00
N ALA A 617 -61.53 15.45 81.45
CA ALA A 617 -61.50 16.60 80.55
C ALA A 617 -60.07 16.84 80.03
N ARG A 618 -59.77 16.34 78.82
CA ARG A 618 -58.49 16.47 78.12
C ARG A 618 -58.66 16.11 76.64
N THR A 619 -57.62 16.34 75.86
CA THR A 619 -57.53 15.93 74.45
C THR A 619 -57.17 14.44 74.34
N TYR A 620 -57.88 13.73 73.45
CA TYR A 620 -57.64 12.34 73.10
C TYR A 620 -57.45 12.24 71.57
N PRO A 621 -56.53 11.39 71.09
CA PRO A 621 -56.39 11.15 69.66
C PRO A 621 -57.50 10.22 69.17
N VAL A 622 -58.04 10.53 68.00
CA VAL A 622 -58.77 9.58 67.15
C VAL A 622 -57.94 9.33 65.90
N GLU A 623 -58.04 8.14 65.33
CA GLU A 623 -57.29 7.69 64.17
C GLU A 623 -58.21 7.62 62.96
N LEU A 624 -57.84 8.27 61.86
CA LEU A 624 -58.53 8.17 60.57
C LEU A 624 -57.65 7.47 59.54
N ASP A 625 -58.23 6.56 58.78
CA ASP A 625 -57.68 6.10 57.52
C ASP A 625 -58.72 6.16 56.40
N PHE A 626 -58.25 6.06 55.16
CA PHE A 626 -59.07 6.08 53.97
C PHE A 626 -58.68 4.92 53.07
N ARG A 627 -59.67 4.15 52.66
CA ARG A 627 -59.54 3.21 51.54
C ARG A 627 -60.18 3.83 50.31
N TYR A 628 -59.46 3.89 49.20
CA TYR A 628 -59.90 4.58 47.99
C TYR A 628 -59.35 3.88 46.75
N ASP A 629 -59.95 4.13 45.59
CA ASP A 629 -59.43 3.72 44.29
C ASP A 629 -58.69 4.91 43.65
N ASP A 630 -57.47 4.67 43.16
CA ASP A 630 -56.74 5.64 42.34
C ASP A 630 -57.35 5.76 40.92
N GLU A 631 -56.89 6.71 40.11
CA GLU A 631 -57.41 6.94 38.74
C GLU A 631 -57.19 5.72 37.82
N ARG A 632 -56.25 4.85 38.16
CA ARG A 632 -55.98 3.58 37.48
C ARG A 632 -56.88 2.43 37.98
N GLY A 633 -57.74 2.67 38.95
CA GLY A 633 -58.68 1.71 39.52
C GLY A 633 -58.05 0.70 40.47
N ASN A 634 -56.91 1.02 41.10
CA ASN A 634 -56.31 0.17 42.12
C ASN A 634 -56.81 0.56 43.52
N ASP A 635 -57.20 -0.43 44.31
CA ASP A 635 -57.50 -0.24 45.74
C ASP A 635 -56.24 0.21 46.51
N ARG A 636 -56.34 1.34 47.21
CA ARG A 636 -55.31 1.93 48.06
C ARG A 636 -55.83 2.12 49.48
N ILE A 637 -54.89 2.19 50.42
CA ILE A 637 -55.16 2.58 51.81
C ILE A 637 -54.19 3.71 52.18
N SER A 638 -54.72 4.78 52.75
CA SER A 638 -53.92 5.88 53.26
C SER A 638 -53.13 5.45 54.50
N ASP A 639 -52.16 6.27 54.88
CA ASP A 639 -51.59 6.15 56.21
C ASP A 639 -52.62 6.58 57.27
N VAL A 640 -52.47 6.06 58.49
CA VAL A 640 -53.33 6.44 59.63
C VAL A 640 -52.96 7.85 60.11
N THR A 641 -53.94 8.73 60.15
CA THR A 641 -53.80 10.12 60.63
C THR A 641 -54.44 10.28 62.00
N GLN A 642 -53.69 10.83 62.96
CA GLN A 642 -54.20 11.11 64.30
C GLN A 642 -54.77 12.53 64.39
N TYR A 643 -56.03 12.64 64.81
CA TYR A 643 -56.73 13.91 65.00
C TYR A 643 -57.07 14.13 66.49
N PRO A 644 -56.82 15.34 67.05
CA PRO A 644 -57.17 15.63 68.44
C PRO A 644 -58.68 15.88 68.61
N VAL A 645 -59.29 15.22 69.60
CA VAL A 645 -60.68 15.47 70.04
C VAL A 645 -60.66 15.85 71.52
N ASP A 646 -61.28 16.98 71.85
CA ASP A 646 -61.35 17.47 73.23
C ASP A 646 -62.55 16.88 73.96
N VAL A 647 -62.31 16.29 75.13
CA VAL A 647 -63.39 15.90 76.04
C VAL A 647 -63.59 17.01 77.06
N SER A 648 -64.80 17.53 77.19
CA SER A 648 -65.16 18.53 78.21
C SER A 648 -65.84 17.90 79.42
N GLU A 649 -65.97 18.65 80.50
CA GLU A 649 -66.73 18.23 81.67
C GLU A 649 -68.18 17.84 81.29
N PRO A 650 -68.80 16.86 81.99
CA PRO A 650 -70.17 16.44 81.72
C PRO A 650 -71.14 17.61 81.89
N VAL A 651 -72.17 17.66 81.04
CA VAL A 651 -73.22 18.66 81.15
C VAL A 651 -74.10 18.33 82.36
N ASP A 652 -74.06 19.17 83.40
CA ASP A 652 -74.91 19.02 84.58
C ASP A 652 -76.39 19.27 84.23
N ASP A 653 -77.13 18.23 83.86
CA ASP A 653 -78.62 18.23 83.81
C ASP A 653 -79.24 18.18 85.23
N GLY A 654 -78.67 18.95 86.16
CA GLY A 654 -78.94 18.91 87.60
C GLY A 654 -79.30 20.26 88.21
N GLY A 655 -80.12 21.06 87.52
CA GLY A 655 -80.41 22.46 87.90
C GLY A 655 -81.88 22.86 87.96
N GLY A 656 -82.80 21.95 88.32
CA GLY A 656 -84.18 22.36 88.66
C GLY A 656 -84.18 23.34 89.84
N PRO A 657 -85.07 24.37 89.87
CA PRO A 657 -85.04 25.38 90.92
C PRO A 657 -85.23 24.72 92.29
N SER A 658 -84.26 24.93 93.17
CA SER A 658 -84.24 24.37 94.53
C SER A 658 -85.60 24.56 95.25
N ILE A 659 -86.01 23.57 96.04
CA ILE A 659 -87.25 23.60 96.85
C ILE A 659 -87.30 24.86 97.75
N ALA A 660 -86.16 25.51 98.01
CA ALA A 660 -86.04 26.78 98.72
C ALA A 660 -86.79 27.95 98.01
N THR A 661 -86.86 28.00 96.68
CA THR A 661 -87.60 29.07 95.96
C THR A 661 -89.11 28.85 95.97
N ILE A 662 -89.59 27.61 96.07
CA ILE A 662 -91.03 27.30 96.16
C ILE A 662 -91.58 27.69 97.54
N VAL A 663 -90.81 27.50 98.62
CA VAL A 663 -91.22 27.90 99.98
C VAL A 663 -91.30 29.42 100.11
N LEU A 664 -90.38 30.18 99.48
CA LEU A 664 -90.41 31.65 99.50
C LEU A 664 -91.61 32.21 98.69
N GLY A 665 -91.98 31.58 97.57
CA GLY A 665 -93.15 31.95 96.77
C GLY A 665 -94.48 31.74 97.49
N VAL A 666 -94.63 30.64 98.25
CA VAL A 666 -95.85 30.37 99.03
C VAL A 666 -95.97 31.32 100.24
N LEU A 667 -94.86 31.69 100.88
CA LEU A 667 -94.87 32.63 102.01
C LEU A 667 -95.29 34.05 101.61
N VAL A 668 -94.85 34.52 100.44
CA VAL A 668 -95.29 35.82 99.89
C VAL A 668 -96.78 35.79 99.53
N LEU A 669 -97.28 34.67 99.02
CA LEU A 669 -98.69 34.53 98.66
C LEU A 669 -99.60 34.46 99.91
N VAL A 670 -99.15 33.84 101.01
CA VAL A 670 -99.87 33.84 102.30
C VAL A 670 -99.88 35.23 102.95
N VAL A 671 -98.79 36.01 102.84
CA VAL A 671 -98.75 37.40 103.33
C VAL A 671 -99.66 38.32 102.50
N LEU A 672 -99.71 38.14 101.17
CA LEU A 672 -100.58 38.92 100.29
C LEU A 672 -102.07 38.57 100.48
N VAL A 673 -102.42 37.29 100.65
CA VAL A 673 -103.80 36.86 100.91
C VAL A 673 -104.23 37.20 102.35
N GLY A 674 -103.35 37.06 103.33
CA GLY A 674 -103.58 37.47 104.72
C GLY A 674 -103.76 38.99 104.89
N GLY A 675 -102.98 39.80 104.15
CA GLY A 675 -103.10 41.26 104.12
C GLY A 675 -104.41 41.76 103.49
N ALA A 676 -104.89 41.08 102.45
CA ALA A 676 -106.14 41.44 101.76
C ALA A 676 -107.41 41.12 102.58
N VAL A 677 -107.37 40.08 103.44
CA VAL A 677 -108.50 39.74 104.35
C VAL A 677 -108.54 40.65 105.58
N TRP A 678 -107.39 41.11 106.09
CA TRP A 678 -107.35 42.04 107.22
C TRP A 678 -107.80 43.47 106.85
N TYR A 679 -107.57 43.91 105.61
CA TYR A 679 -107.96 45.25 105.14
C TYR A 679 -109.46 45.38 104.80
N ARG A 680 -110.20 44.27 104.64
CA ARG A 680 -111.65 44.28 104.31
C ARG A 680 -112.59 44.13 105.52
N GLY A 681 -112.06 43.97 106.72
CA GLY A 681 -112.83 43.87 107.98
C GLY A 681 -112.94 45.16 108.78
N ARG A 682 -112.55 46.32 108.21
CA ARG A 682 -112.51 47.60 108.93
C ARG A 682 -113.12 48.78 108.18
N GLN A 683 -114.24 48.53 107.49
CA GLN A 683 -115.24 49.53 107.13
C GLN A 683 -116.64 48.99 107.41
#